data_AF-A0A1M3T6Y8-F1
#
_entry.id   AF-A0A1M3T6Y8-F1
#
_cell.length_a   1.000
_cell.length_b   1.000
_cell.length_c   1.000
_cell.angle_alpha   90.00
_cell.angle_beta   90.00
_cell.angle_gamma   90.00
#
_symmetry.space_group_name_H-M   'P 1'
#
loop_
_entity.id
_entity.type
_entity.pdbx_description
1 polymer ?
#
loop_
_entity_poly.entity_id
_entity_poly.type
_entity_poly.pdbx_seq_one_letter_code
_entity_poly.pdbx_strand_id
1 'polypeptide(L)'
;MVQLNRGQRKHGYQFRKAGLVRKGRVWVGRENDRYLSATDGRLVELVVQASEDICHGPANSTWARKRIEESTPTILRVVYSLLGRHLQNNQDAWSRVSMCLEWLPSCVTIAGLLFLPTDLGGELRNNGHYEQFKYHYWGYSTASTNLHEVEPSSTNNLPGPRQYANGISKRPLRPRLLCLPQDDGGIVIVNVEEWEAVHGSLEYLFICYTTEQYSHESNEDMDELHRIAKAATRTAGVAAYWIACSCMPDDDDQFEDIYRISDVVRGAQALVVIIGPSPGLRPEEGEMLRHLGSRLWTFPEVLLSPSGQPISIYKRDCPPDSFRVLSKRNFAIEAWGDTTVSRELIDHYEGSIILSPLELVSIALQCFPNRETTRYYNGDLSYALMGLLRRRPSVNPNDSAFEAFCRLSWANDSDRVLERLVCMLPRNIDQPWYEINDFWGSHLWDIEPLCQVVGFGGKDTVIMSGAFGAPIRWTSLEPVNMLMRKTAKRSVARFALRSTPGWIVIGVMSLAITRSRTGTDAYLAFTVIGWIFTGLYILVMLASPYLISILYVGKTWASQPWLFGFEGYMEIGEIEQLVFGINLGRLKWSPYSSDLSLHVSQNGECVGKDPTCRESTAQFVSAARNSRYGELKLFTLVDTNTLTVTLFRARRPPVAMLLCGSEGGMQRALLCSYDWKSQTLYRENVLRVDTLVLDKMSRVDRFRLGLNRPMAETADVNGKPKVAFIGLGAMGRGMAIQLLSEGFPVSGFDLNPMSLETLLAMGGTVAPSPRECVHDASFFICMVANAPQIEHVLFTESVGAVFGLVKDATIILCSTVAPGFPQKILDQIHHRFCRPDINLVDCPVSGGALRAAQVLQSFSQTLYTIDGGLGCASKVQLINQHLAGVHIAIAAEAMGLAATMGINTKQFYDIVLKSPAHSWMFENRVPHMLRNDWSPHSALSIFVKDLRIVTSEGLKEDFPLYIVSAVERLYQFAARAGYEKEDDSGLVRIFIPQNLSLISEATHRESHAADHERTSRVICLMLSIVHECRDILVSLFAIASV
;
A
#
# COMPACT_ATOMS: atom_id res chain seq x y z
N MET A 1 1.45 -20.50 -49.40
CA MET A 1 1.26 -19.32 -50.26
C MET A 1 0.20 -18.46 -49.56
N VAL A 2 0.38 -17.20 -49.15
CA VAL A 2 1.17 -16.09 -49.67
C VAL A 2 1.64 -15.18 -48.51
N GLN A 3 2.93 -14.84 -48.58
CA GLN A 3 3.70 -13.69 -48.07
C GLN A 3 3.44 -13.01 -46.71
N LEU A 4 4.46 -13.17 -45.86
CA LEU A 4 4.86 -12.30 -44.75
C LEU A 4 5.16 -10.86 -45.23
N ASN A 5 4.54 -9.87 -44.60
CA ASN A 5 5.02 -8.49 -44.62
C ASN A 5 5.75 -8.18 -43.30
N ARG A 6 7.03 -7.80 -43.44
CA ARG A 6 7.96 -7.44 -42.37
C ARG A 6 7.59 -6.09 -41.77
N GLY A 7 7.37 -6.03 -40.46
CA GLY A 7 7.14 -4.75 -39.79
C GLY A 7 6.71 -4.79 -38.32
N GLN A 8 7.04 -5.82 -37.55
CA GLN A 8 6.94 -5.74 -36.08
C GLN A 8 8.16 -6.42 -35.46
N ARG A 9 8.95 -5.61 -34.75
CA ARG A 9 10.04 -6.08 -33.89
C ARG A 9 9.44 -7.03 -32.85
N LYS A 10 9.68 -8.34 -33.02
CA LYS A 10 9.50 -9.35 -31.98
C LYS A 10 10.34 -8.94 -30.76
N HIS A 11 9.71 -8.49 -29.68
CA HIS A 11 10.35 -8.49 -28.37
C HIS A 11 10.19 -9.89 -27.78
N GLY A 12 11.20 -10.72 -28.05
CA GLY A 12 11.30 -12.04 -27.48
C GLY A 12 11.37 -11.97 -25.95
N TYR A 13 10.62 -12.86 -25.31
CA TYR A 13 10.83 -13.27 -23.93
C TYR A 13 12.25 -13.85 -23.80
N GLN A 14 13.23 -13.00 -23.48
CA GLN A 14 14.55 -13.46 -23.06
C GLN A 14 14.54 -13.67 -21.54
N PHE A 15 14.34 -14.92 -21.14
CA PHE A 15 14.84 -15.44 -19.88
C PHE A 15 16.37 -15.32 -19.89
N ARG A 16 16.93 -14.38 -19.14
CA ARG A 16 18.33 -14.46 -18.71
C ARG A 16 18.40 -15.21 -17.39
N LYS A 17 18.77 -16.49 -17.46
CA LYS A 17 19.56 -17.17 -16.42
C LYS A 17 20.87 -16.37 -16.27
N ALA A 18 20.93 -15.47 -15.31
CA ALA A 18 22.18 -14.85 -14.85
C ALA A 18 21.94 -14.15 -13.51
N GLY A 19 22.45 -14.74 -12.43
CA GLY A 19 22.78 -14.05 -11.19
C GLY A 19 21.61 -13.58 -10.32
N LEU A 20 21.65 -14.00 -9.06
CA LEU A 20 20.96 -13.44 -7.90
C LEU A 20 21.29 -11.94 -7.67
N VAL A 21 21.06 -11.07 -8.66
CA VAL A 21 21.15 -9.62 -8.46
C VAL A 21 19.72 -9.12 -8.25
N ARG A 22 19.38 -8.97 -6.96
CA ARG A 22 18.18 -8.31 -6.44
C ARG A 22 18.04 -6.91 -7.03
N LYS A 23 17.43 -6.78 -8.21
CA LYS A 23 17.09 -5.50 -8.85
C LYS A 23 16.11 -4.70 -7.98
N GLY A 24 16.61 -3.68 -7.27
CA GLY A 24 15.78 -2.64 -6.63
C GLY A 24 15.03 -3.03 -5.36
N ARG A 25 15.45 -4.07 -4.64
CA ARG A 25 14.76 -4.58 -3.42
C ARG A 25 15.30 -4.03 -2.10
N VAL A 26 16.18 -3.04 -2.14
CA VAL A 26 16.54 -2.24 -0.97
C VAL A 26 16.23 -0.81 -1.33
N TRP A 27 15.20 -0.28 -0.72
CA TRP A 27 14.77 1.11 -0.89
C TRP A 27 14.64 1.69 0.51
N VAL A 28 15.30 2.83 0.74
CA VAL A 28 15.37 3.49 2.04
C VAL A 28 14.65 4.83 1.91
N GLY A 29 13.40 4.90 2.40
CA GLY A 29 12.49 6.07 2.41
C GLY A 29 11.06 5.67 2.88
N ARG A 30 10.00 6.48 2.62
CA ARG A 30 8.55 6.09 2.75
C ARG A 30 8.00 5.16 1.65
N GLU A 31 7.68 3.91 1.98
CA GLU A 31 7.40 2.86 0.99
C GLU A 31 6.20 3.18 0.07
N ASN A 32 6.48 3.61 -1.16
CA ASN A 32 5.43 3.81 -2.14
C ASN A 32 4.93 2.45 -2.67
N ASP A 33 3.61 2.25 -2.67
CA ASP A 33 2.98 1.05 -3.24
C ASP A 33 3.21 1.01 -4.76
N ARG A 34 3.26 -0.20 -5.29
CA ARG A 34 3.56 -0.48 -6.71
C ARG A 34 2.64 -1.56 -7.24
N TYR A 35 2.39 -1.54 -8.54
CA TYR A 35 1.54 -2.52 -9.22
C TYR A 35 2.17 -3.05 -10.50
N LEU A 36 1.62 -4.15 -11.02
CA LEU A 36 2.03 -4.72 -12.30
C LEU A 36 1.23 -4.06 -13.43
N SER A 37 1.94 -3.40 -14.33
CA SER A 37 1.36 -2.78 -15.52
C SER A 37 0.68 -3.83 -16.40
N ALA A 38 -0.57 -3.57 -16.76
CA ALA A 38 -1.38 -4.44 -17.61
C ALA A 38 -0.77 -4.63 -19.01
N THR A 39 -0.05 -3.62 -19.50
CA THR A 39 0.45 -3.59 -20.87
C THR A 39 1.70 -4.45 -21.05
N ASP A 40 2.64 -4.39 -20.13
CA ASP A 40 3.97 -5.02 -20.23
C ASP A 40 4.36 -5.89 -19.03
N GLY A 41 3.54 -5.95 -17.98
CA GLY A 41 3.80 -6.72 -16.76
C GLY A 41 4.92 -6.14 -15.89
N ARG A 42 5.39 -4.92 -16.17
CA ARG A 42 6.46 -4.30 -15.37
C ARG A 42 5.92 -3.70 -14.08
N LEU A 43 6.78 -3.63 -13.08
CA LEU A 43 6.47 -2.99 -11.81
C LEU A 43 6.50 -1.46 -11.97
N VAL A 44 5.38 -0.81 -11.73
CA VAL A 44 5.19 0.64 -11.84
C VAL A 44 4.72 1.20 -10.50
N GLU A 45 5.09 2.44 -10.19
CA GLU A 45 4.60 3.15 -9.01
C GLU A 45 3.08 3.35 -9.08
N LEU A 46 2.41 3.13 -7.95
CA LEU A 46 0.96 3.27 -7.89
C LEU A 46 0.57 4.73 -7.77
N VAL A 47 -0.08 5.21 -8.83
CA VAL A 47 -0.71 6.54 -8.88
C VAL A 47 -2.20 6.33 -8.99
N VAL A 48 -2.95 6.96 -8.08
CA VAL A 48 -4.38 6.78 -7.91
C VAL A 48 -5.11 8.09 -8.19
N GLN A 49 -6.06 8.05 -9.11
CA GLN A 49 -6.98 9.14 -9.34
C GLN A 49 -7.88 9.33 -8.11
N ALA A 50 -8.11 10.57 -7.68
CA ALA A 50 -8.92 10.90 -6.50
C ALA A 50 -9.92 12.02 -6.80
N SER A 51 -11.05 12.02 -6.08
CA SER A 51 -12.00 13.15 -6.10
C SER A 51 -11.31 14.44 -5.64
N GLU A 52 -11.81 15.60 -6.07
CA GLU A 52 -11.14 16.89 -5.81
C GLU A 52 -10.85 17.12 -4.32
N ASP A 53 -11.83 16.83 -3.46
CA ASP A 53 -11.71 16.95 -2.01
C ASP A 53 -10.55 16.12 -1.42
N ILE A 54 -10.33 14.92 -1.95
CA ILE A 54 -9.31 13.98 -1.45
C ILE A 54 -7.95 14.25 -2.10
N CYS A 55 -7.94 14.69 -3.36
CA CYS A 55 -6.73 15.03 -4.10
C CYS A 55 -5.96 16.17 -3.42
N HIS A 56 -6.66 17.11 -2.79
CA HIS A 56 -6.08 18.23 -2.03
C HIS A 56 -5.95 17.94 -0.51
N GLY A 57 -6.31 16.73 -0.07
CA GLY A 57 -6.28 16.30 1.33
C GLY A 57 -4.88 15.94 1.86
N PRO A 58 -4.79 15.53 3.14
CA PRO A 58 -3.52 15.21 3.80
C PRO A 58 -2.79 14.02 3.16
N ALA A 59 -1.45 14.04 3.21
CA ALA A 59 -0.58 12.97 2.71
C ALA A 59 -0.58 11.74 3.64
N ASN A 60 -1.67 10.98 3.60
CA ASN A 60 -2.02 9.87 4.50
C ASN A 60 -2.06 8.49 3.79
N SER A 61 -1.35 8.35 2.67
CA SER A 61 -1.36 7.15 1.80
C SER A 61 0.07 6.75 1.38
N THR A 62 0.25 5.47 1.02
CA THR A 62 1.46 4.92 0.37
C THR A 62 1.47 5.13 -1.14
N TRP A 63 0.44 5.72 -1.73
CA TRP A 63 0.35 5.99 -3.17
C TRP A 63 0.21 7.49 -3.43
N ALA A 64 0.68 7.92 -4.59
CA ALA A 64 0.49 9.29 -5.05
C ALA A 64 -0.95 9.47 -5.56
N ARG A 65 -1.55 10.61 -5.21
CA ARG A 65 -2.87 11.01 -5.70
C ARG A 65 -2.74 11.90 -6.93
N LYS A 66 -3.64 11.71 -7.89
CA LYS A 66 -3.76 12.53 -9.09
C LYS A 66 -5.22 12.95 -9.25
N ARG A 67 -5.46 14.13 -9.85
CA ARG A 67 -6.82 14.52 -10.25
C ARG A 67 -7.36 13.55 -11.31
N ILE A 68 -8.67 13.28 -11.27
CA ILE A 68 -9.33 12.51 -12.33
C ILE A 68 -9.25 13.31 -13.64
N GLU A 69 -8.75 12.69 -14.70
CA GLU A 69 -8.60 13.30 -16.02
C GLU A 69 -9.65 12.72 -16.97
N GLU A 70 -10.25 13.58 -17.79
CA GLU A 70 -11.20 13.17 -18.83
C GLU A 70 -10.54 12.31 -19.91
N SER A 71 -11.16 11.17 -20.24
CA SER A 71 -10.72 10.26 -21.31
C SER A 71 -11.32 10.54 -22.68
N THR A 72 -12.30 11.45 -22.75
CA THR A 72 -13.11 11.68 -23.95
C THR A 72 -12.26 12.20 -25.13
N PRO A 73 -12.39 11.66 -26.36
CA PRO A 73 -11.72 12.19 -27.54
C PRO A 73 -12.10 13.66 -27.82
N THR A 74 -11.16 14.47 -28.33
CA THR A 74 -11.35 15.91 -28.56
C THR A 74 -12.57 16.22 -29.43
N ILE A 75 -12.82 15.41 -30.46
CA ILE A 75 -13.97 15.59 -31.36
C ILE A 75 -15.31 15.44 -30.62
N LEU A 76 -15.38 14.51 -29.66
CA LEU A 76 -16.54 14.32 -28.80
C LEU A 76 -16.69 15.46 -27.80
N ARG A 77 -15.58 15.99 -27.26
CA ARG A 77 -15.63 17.16 -26.36
C ARG A 77 -16.19 18.40 -27.06
N VAL A 78 -15.74 18.68 -28.28
CA VAL A 78 -16.24 19.82 -29.08
C VAL A 78 -17.73 19.68 -29.35
N VAL A 79 -18.17 18.49 -29.79
CA VAL A 79 -19.59 18.23 -30.06
C VAL A 79 -20.42 18.28 -28.78
N TYR A 80 -19.92 17.75 -27.66
CA TYR A 80 -20.63 17.76 -26.38
C TYR A 80 -20.71 19.14 -25.75
N SER A 81 -19.65 19.95 -25.78
CA SER A 81 -19.69 21.34 -25.30
C SER A 81 -20.84 22.11 -25.96
N LEU A 82 -21.15 21.76 -27.22
CA LEU A 82 -22.28 22.30 -27.99
C LEU A 82 -23.62 21.62 -27.68
N LEU A 83 -23.68 20.28 -27.72
CA LEU A 83 -24.93 19.52 -27.61
C LEU A 83 -25.39 19.27 -26.17
N GLY A 84 -24.48 19.16 -25.22
CA GLY A 84 -24.76 18.93 -23.80
C GLY A 84 -25.58 20.07 -23.19
N ARG A 85 -25.18 21.32 -23.49
CA ARG A 85 -25.97 22.50 -23.13
C ARG A 85 -27.35 22.52 -23.81
N HIS A 86 -27.45 22.01 -25.05
CA HIS A 86 -28.71 21.93 -25.81
C HIS A 86 -29.69 20.90 -25.22
N LEU A 87 -29.20 19.74 -24.77
CA LEU A 87 -30.04 18.68 -24.21
C LEU A 87 -30.52 18.98 -22.78
N GLN A 88 -29.72 19.71 -21.98
CA GLN A 88 -30.09 20.07 -20.61
C GLN A 88 -30.89 21.40 -20.50
N ASN A 89 -30.63 22.40 -21.35
CA ASN A 89 -31.16 23.77 -21.20
C ASN A 89 -31.93 24.32 -22.43
N ASN A 90 -32.76 23.51 -23.08
CA ASN A 90 -33.51 23.93 -24.29
C ASN A 90 -34.70 24.90 -24.03
N GLN A 91 -34.85 25.41 -22.80
CA GLN A 91 -35.99 26.23 -22.41
C GLN A 91 -35.77 27.75 -22.64
N ASP A 92 -34.54 28.22 -22.80
CA ASP A 92 -34.23 29.64 -22.80
C ASP A 92 -33.89 30.20 -24.20
N ALA A 93 -34.31 31.43 -24.52
CA ALA A 93 -34.07 32.02 -25.84
C ALA A 93 -32.59 32.35 -26.07
N TRP A 94 -31.89 32.77 -25.02
CA TRP A 94 -30.46 33.07 -25.02
C TRP A 94 -29.58 31.82 -25.27
N SER A 95 -30.04 30.64 -24.86
CA SER A 95 -29.31 29.38 -25.11
C SER A 95 -29.34 28.98 -26.59
N ARG A 96 -30.38 29.39 -27.34
CA ARG A 96 -30.45 29.18 -28.80
C ARG A 96 -29.54 30.13 -29.56
N VAL A 97 -29.36 31.36 -29.08
CA VAL A 97 -28.46 32.35 -29.69
C VAL A 97 -27.00 31.98 -29.46
N SER A 98 -26.63 31.59 -28.22
CA SER A 98 -25.26 31.11 -27.94
C SER A 98 -24.92 29.85 -28.74
N MET A 99 -25.89 28.95 -28.92
CA MET A 99 -25.73 27.76 -29.77
C MET A 99 -25.39 28.13 -31.22
N CYS A 100 -26.10 29.09 -31.82
CA CYS A 100 -25.80 29.53 -33.19
C CYS A 100 -24.42 30.19 -33.30
N LEU A 101 -23.99 30.94 -32.27
CA LEU A 101 -22.68 31.59 -32.22
C LEU A 101 -21.53 30.57 -32.08
N GLU A 102 -21.72 29.52 -31.30
CA GLU A 102 -20.71 28.47 -31.07
C GLU A 102 -20.68 27.40 -32.20
N TRP A 103 -21.72 27.30 -33.02
CA TRP A 103 -21.85 26.28 -34.08
C TRP A 103 -20.78 26.39 -35.16
N LEU A 104 -20.57 27.59 -35.71
CA LEU A 104 -19.61 27.83 -36.80
C LEU A 104 -18.15 27.54 -36.41
N PRO A 105 -17.62 28.06 -35.28
CA PRO A 105 -16.28 27.69 -34.79
C PRO A 105 -16.08 26.18 -34.61
N SER A 106 -17.12 25.48 -34.16
CA SER A 106 -17.05 24.03 -33.93
C SER A 106 -17.10 23.22 -35.21
N CYS A 107 -17.84 23.68 -36.22
CA CYS A 107 -17.78 23.08 -37.57
C CYS A 107 -16.37 23.20 -38.16
N VAL A 108 -15.70 24.35 -37.98
CA VAL A 108 -14.29 24.55 -38.39
C VAL A 108 -13.35 23.63 -37.63
N THR A 109 -13.51 23.53 -36.31
CA THR A 109 -12.67 22.67 -35.46
C THR A 109 -12.83 21.19 -35.83
N ILE A 110 -14.08 20.73 -36.01
CA ILE A 110 -14.38 19.35 -36.43
C ILE A 110 -13.84 19.08 -37.83
N ALA A 111 -13.99 20.03 -38.77
CA ALA A 111 -13.44 19.89 -40.12
C ALA A 111 -11.92 19.67 -40.08
N GLY A 112 -11.19 20.44 -39.26
CA GLY A 112 -9.76 20.24 -39.03
C GLY A 112 -9.42 18.87 -38.43
N LEU A 113 -10.20 18.42 -37.43
CA LEU A 113 -9.99 17.12 -36.78
C LEU A 113 -10.27 15.93 -37.72
N LEU A 114 -11.21 16.05 -38.66
CA LEU A 114 -11.54 14.99 -39.63
C LEU A 114 -10.41 14.70 -40.63
N PHE A 115 -9.46 15.63 -40.81
CA PHE A 115 -8.26 15.38 -41.62
C PHE A 115 -7.24 14.49 -40.90
N LEU A 116 -7.31 14.38 -39.57
CA LEU A 116 -6.49 13.46 -38.82
C LEU A 116 -7.13 12.07 -38.88
N PRO A 117 -6.36 10.99 -39.16
CA PRO A 117 -6.86 9.62 -39.09
C PRO A 117 -7.15 9.27 -37.63
N THR A 118 -8.33 9.65 -37.16
CA THR A 118 -8.80 9.41 -35.79
C THR A 118 -9.91 8.37 -35.84
N ASP A 119 -9.79 7.33 -35.03
CA ASP A 119 -10.87 6.36 -34.91
C ASP A 119 -12.00 6.95 -34.07
N LEU A 120 -13.05 7.39 -34.75
CA LEU A 120 -14.28 7.86 -34.11
C LEU A 120 -14.83 6.78 -33.14
N GLY A 121 -14.60 5.49 -33.36
CA GLY A 121 -15.13 4.44 -32.48
C GLY A 121 -14.37 4.23 -31.17
N GLY A 122 -13.12 4.68 -31.05
CA GLY A 122 -12.17 4.09 -30.12
C GLY A 122 -11.70 2.70 -30.57
N GLU A 123 -10.50 2.28 -30.14
CA GLU A 123 -9.94 1.00 -30.58
C GLU A 123 -10.54 -0.19 -29.79
N LEU A 124 -10.89 -1.26 -30.50
CA LEU A 124 -11.24 -2.53 -29.86
C LEU A 124 -9.95 -3.20 -29.39
N ARG A 125 -9.81 -3.39 -28.07
CA ARG A 125 -8.60 -3.99 -27.47
C ARG A 125 -8.90 -5.38 -26.95
N ASN A 126 -7.90 -6.26 -27.02
CA ASN A 126 -7.97 -7.65 -26.56
C ASN A 126 -9.22 -8.41 -27.06
N ASN A 127 -9.58 -8.24 -28.33
CA ASN A 127 -10.78 -8.87 -28.92
C ASN A 127 -12.08 -8.60 -28.12
N GLY A 128 -12.21 -7.43 -27.49
CA GLY A 128 -13.39 -7.06 -26.70
C GLY A 128 -13.47 -7.71 -25.32
N HIS A 129 -12.36 -8.24 -24.81
CA HIS A 129 -12.21 -8.78 -23.45
C HIS A 129 -11.57 -7.74 -22.52
N TYR A 130 -11.65 -7.96 -21.20
CA TYR A 130 -10.85 -7.19 -20.24
C TYR A 130 -9.36 -7.38 -20.50
N GLU A 131 -8.54 -6.44 -20.07
CA GLU A 131 -7.09 -6.60 -20.19
C GLU A 131 -6.59 -7.73 -19.28
N GLN A 132 -5.65 -8.54 -19.78
CA GLN A 132 -5.14 -9.68 -19.04
C GLN A 132 -4.29 -9.20 -17.85
N PHE A 133 -4.56 -9.71 -16.65
CA PHE A 133 -3.71 -9.48 -15.50
C PHE A 133 -2.44 -10.33 -15.59
N LYS A 134 -1.31 -9.69 -15.93
CA LYS A 134 -0.01 -10.36 -16.17
C LYS A 134 0.74 -10.64 -14.87
N TYR A 135 0.24 -11.57 -14.08
CA TYR A 135 0.91 -12.05 -12.87
C TYR A 135 1.13 -13.56 -12.92
N HIS A 136 2.34 -13.98 -12.53
CA HIS A 136 2.68 -15.39 -12.35
C HIS A 136 3.67 -15.51 -11.19
N TYR A 137 3.32 -16.27 -10.17
CA TYR A 137 4.17 -16.52 -9.01
C TYR A 137 5.14 -17.67 -9.27
N TRP A 138 6.43 -17.37 -9.27
CA TRP A 138 7.52 -18.32 -9.57
C TRP A 138 8.20 -18.91 -8.33
N GLY A 139 7.77 -18.54 -7.12
CA GLY A 139 8.34 -19.07 -5.89
C GLY A 139 7.96 -20.53 -5.63
N TYR A 140 8.77 -21.23 -4.84
CA TYR A 140 8.43 -22.55 -4.32
C TYR A 140 7.39 -22.43 -3.21
N SER A 141 6.55 -23.45 -3.09
CA SER A 141 5.63 -23.60 -1.97
C SER A 141 6.30 -24.38 -0.84
N THR A 142 6.01 -24.03 0.42
CA THR A 142 6.45 -24.81 1.59
C THR A 142 5.86 -26.23 1.58
N ALA A 143 4.60 -26.34 1.19
CA ALA A 143 3.96 -27.61 0.86
C ALA A 143 3.06 -27.42 -0.36
N SER A 144 2.95 -28.45 -1.18
CA SER A 144 2.20 -28.43 -2.44
C SER A 144 1.32 -29.67 -2.58
N THR A 145 0.18 -29.50 -3.23
CA THR A 145 -0.61 -30.62 -3.77
C THR A 145 0.15 -31.35 -4.88
N ASN A 146 0.91 -30.60 -5.69
CA ASN A 146 1.82 -31.14 -6.70
C ASN A 146 3.22 -31.29 -6.11
N LEU A 147 3.60 -32.52 -5.75
CA LEU A 147 4.90 -32.84 -5.15
C LEU A 147 6.11 -32.37 -5.97
N HIS A 148 5.96 -32.20 -7.29
CA HIS A 148 7.02 -31.69 -8.16
C HIS A 148 7.31 -30.19 -7.98
N GLU A 149 6.48 -29.46 -7.24
CA GLU A 149 6.62 -28.03 -6.97
C GLU A 149 7.21 -27.69 -5.60
N VAL A 150 7.63 -28.71 -4.84
CA VAL A 150 8.31 -28.54 -3.55
C VAL A 150 9.81 -28.25 -3.77
N GLU A 151 10.39 -27.38 -2.95
CA GLU A 151 11.78 -26.93 -3.14
C GLU A 151 12.78 -28.10 -3.03
N PRO A 152 13.71 -28.28 -4.00
CA PRO A 152 14.67 -29.40 -3.99
C PRO A 152 15.62 -29.42 -2.79
N SER A 153 15.91 -28.29 -2.15
CA SER A 153 16.81 -28.24 -0.97
C SER A 153 16.23 -28.98 0.25
N SER A 154 14.90 -29.08 0.33
CA SER A 154 14.20 -29.92 1.32
C SER A 154 14.30 -31.43 1.03
N THR A 155 14.81 -31.82 -0.15
CA THR A 155 14.87 -33.22 -0.60
C THR A 155 16.15 -33.97 -0.20
N ASN A 156 17.14 -33.29 0.40
CA ASN A 156 18.37 -33.97 0.85
C ASN A 156 18.18 -34.83 2.11
N ASN A 157 17.06 -34.67 2.82
CA ASN A 157 16.66 -35.53 3.94
C ASN A 157 15.24 -36.05 3.73
N LEU A 158 15.05 -36.88 2.70
CA LEU A 158 13.83 -37.66 2.58
C LEU A 158 14.10 -39.15 2.37
N PRO A 159 13.59 -40.00 3.28
CA PRO A 159 13.13 -41.33 2.91
C PRO A 159 12.02 -41.18 1.83
N GLY A 160 11.83 -42.21 1.00
CA GLY A 160 11.22 -42.12 -0.33
C GLY A 160 9.84 -41.45 -0.51
N PRO A 161 9.32 -41.41 -1.76
CA PRO A 161 8.23 -40.54 -2.28
C PRO A 161 6.86 -40.58 -1.57
N ARG A 162 6.71 -41.34 -0.49
CA ARG A 162 5.44 -41.56 0.23
C ARG A 162 5.33 -40.81 1.56
N GLN A 163 6.39 -40.23 2.13
CA GLN A 163 6.31 -39.69 3.50
C GLN A 163 5.69 -38.29 3.61
N TYR A 164 6.01 -37.33 2.73
CA TYR A 164 5.38 -36.01 2.81
C TYR A 164 3.97 -35.95 2.20
N ALA A 165 3.66 -36.79 1.20
CA ALA A 165 2.29 -36.93 0.72
C ALA A 165 1.37 -37.66 1.71
N ASN A 166 1.94 -38.48 2.60
CA ASN A 166 1.24 -39.13 3.69
C ASN A 166 1.66 -38.56 5.04
N GLY A 167 1.63 -37.23 5.20
CA GLY A 167 1.49 -36.62 6.54
C GLY A 167 0.17 -37.00 7.23
N ILE A 168 -0.61 -37.91 6.65
CA ILE A 168 -1.80 -38.50 7.24
C ILE A 168 -1.33 -39.58 8.22
N SER A 169 -1.32 -39.27 9.51
CA SER A 169 -1.14 -40.33 10.51
C SER A 169 -2.33 -41.28 10.43
N LYS A 170 -2.08 -42.60 10.47
CA LYS A 170 -3.17 -43.57 10.64
C LYS A 170 -3.80 -43.24 11.99
N ARG A 171 -5.11 -42.97 12.02
CA ARG A 171 -5.86 -42.71 13.26
C ARG A 171 -5.74 -43.91 14.20
N PRO A 172 -4.90 -43.84 15.25
CA PRO A 172 -4.83 -44.89 16.23
C PRO A 172 -5.95 -44.61 17.24
N LEU A 173 -7.01 -45.42 17.23
CA LEU A 173 -8.14 -45.26 18.16
C LEU A 173 -7.79 -45.61 19.63
N ARG A 174 -6.54 -46.01 19.89
CA ARG A 174 -6.09 -46.48 21.20
C ARG A 174 -5.11 -45.49 21.84
N PRO A 175 -5.19 -45.27 23.17
CA PRO A 175 -4.21 -44.50 23.91
C PRO A 175 -2.87 -45.23 23.98
N ARG A 176 -1.77 -44.49 24.21
CA ARG A 176 -0.45 -45.07 24.47
C ARG A 176 -0.35 -45.65 25.87
N LEU A 177 -0.88 -44.93 26.86
CA LEU A 177 -0.79 -45.24 28.28
C LEU A 177 -2.18 -45.32 28.90
N LEU A 178 -2.35 -46.25 29.85
CA LEU A 178 -3.56 -46.38 30.67
C LEU A 178 -3.19 -46.62 32.13
N CYS A 179 -4.03 -46.17 33.05
CA CYS A 179 -3.91 -46.41 34.50
C CYS A 179 -4.72 -47.64 34.90
N LEU A 180 -4.06 -48.63 35.50
CA LEU A 180 -4.73 -49.78 36.12
C LEU A 180 -4.78 -49.60 37.65
N PRO A 181 -5.98 -49.64 38.26
CA PRO A 181 -6.11 -49.66 39.71
C PRO A 181 -5.61 -51.00 40.29
N GLN A 182 -4.80 -50.95 41.34
CA GLN A 182 -4.37 -52.12 42.09
C GLN A 182 -5.25 -52.37 43.33
N ASP A 183 -5.24 -53.60 43.83
CA ASP A 183 -6.01 -54.01 45.02
C ASP A 183 -5.48 -53.37 46.32
N ASP A 184 -4.20 -53.00 46.36
CA ASP A 184 -3.55 -52.30 47.48
C ASP A 184 -3.82 -50.79 47.52
N GLY A 185 -4.58 -50.27 46.54
CA GLY A 185 -4.91 -48.85 46.41
C GLY A 185 -3.94 -48.06 45.53
N GLY A 186 -2.87 -48.67 45.03
CA GLY A 186 -1.93 -48.09 44.08
C GLY A 186 -2.47 -48.00 42.64
N ILE A 187 -1.69 -47.37 41.76
CA ILE A 187 -1.98 -47.25 40.32
C ILE A 187 -0.73 -47.65 39.55
N VAL A 188 -0.90 -48.49 38.52
CA VAL A 188 0.16 -48.83 37.58
C VAL A 188 -0.16 -48.23 36.22
N ILE A 189 0.77 -47.48 35.66
CA ILE A 189 0.69 -46.96 34.30
C ILE A 189 1.28 -48.01 33.36
N VAL A 190 0.51 -48.46 32.38
CA VAL A 190 0.98 -49.47 31.40
C VAL A 190 0.97 -48.90 29.99
N ASN A 191 1.92 -49.36 29.17
CA ASN A 191 1.86 -49.18 27.73
C ASN A 191 0.83 -50.16 27.14
N VAL A 192 -0.16 -49.61 26.43
CA VAL A 192 -1.30 -50.38 25.91
C VAL A 192 -0.86 -51.39 24.86
N GLU A 193 0.10 -51.03 23.99
CA GLU A 193 0.57 -51.91 22.92
C GLU A 193 1.28 -53.16 23.48
N GLU A 194 2.12 -52.95 24.51
CA GLU A 194 2.81 -54.03 25.21
C GLU A 194 1.85 -54.91 26.01
N TRP A 195 0.85 -54.30 26.65
CA TRP A 195 -0.15 -55.02 27.43
C TRP A 195 -1.04 -55.90 26.55
N GLU A 196 -1.59 -55.35 25.47
CA GLU A 196 -2.51 -56.05 24.58
C GLU A 196 -1.84 -57.21 23.85
N ALA A 197 -0.53 -57.10 23.56
CA ALA A 197 0.26 -58.18 22.97
C ALA A 197 0.27 -59.46 23.83
N VAL A 198 0.06 -59.32 25.15
CA VAL A 198 0.12 -60.42 26.12
C VAL A 198 -1.27 -60.79 26.67
N HIS A 199 -2.13 -59.80 26.96
CA HIS A 199 -3.37 -59.99 27.72
C HIS A 199 -4.66 -59.72 26.93
N GLY A 200 -4.56 -59.32 25.66
CA GLY A 200 -5.72 -58.94 24.86
C GLY A 200 -6.21 -57.51 25.13
N SER A 201 -7.34 -57.12 24.53
CA SER A 201 -7.79 -55.72 24.51
C SER A 201 -8.28 -55.22 25.87
N LEU A 202 -7.93 -53.99 26.20
CA LEU A 202 -8.22 -53.37 27.49
C LEU A 202 -9.34 -52.33 27.36
N GLU A 203 -10.46 -52.56 28.04
CA GLU A 203 -11.52 -51.56 28.17
C GLU A 203 -11.12 -50.50 29.20
N TYR A 204 -11.46 -49.23 28.92
CA TYR A 204 -11.11 -48.11 29.79
C TYR A 204 -12.15 -46.99 29.80
N LEU A 205 -12.17 -46.22 30.90
CA LEU A 205 -12.92 -44.96 31.02
C LEU A 205 -12.05 -43.75 30.66
N PHE A 206 -12.66 -42.72 30.07
CA PHE A 206 -12.00 -41.43 29.87
C PHE A 206 -12.38 -40.45 30.99
N ILE A 207 -11.39 -39.93 31.70
CA ILE A 207 -11.58 -38.98 32.82
C ILE A 207 -11.29 -37.55 32.35
N CYS A 208 -12.33 -36.71 32.33
CA CYS A 208 -12.28 -35.29 32.00
C CYS A 208 -12.30 -34.44 33.28
N TYR A 209 -11.38 -33.46 33.37
CA TYR A 209 -11.28 -32.49 34.47
C TYR A 209 -10.55 -31.23 34.00
N THR A 210 -10.46 -30.20 34.86
CA THR A 210 -9.70 -28.97 34.60
C THR A 210 -8.62 -28.73 35.65
N THR A 211 -7.44 -28.28 35.20
CA THR A 211 -6.30 -27.91 36.05
C THR A 211 -6.60 -26.74 36.98
N GLU A 212 -7.58 -25.90 36.62
CA GLU A 212 -7.99 -24.75 37.42
C GLU A 212 -8.84 -25.16 38.63
N GLN A 213 -9.47 -26.34 38.60
CA GLN A 213 -10.19 -26.95 39.73
C GLN A 213 -9.32 -27.98 40.48
N TYR A 214 -8.33 -28.57 39.81
CA TYR A 214 -7.41 -29.57 40.36
C TYR A 214 -5.98 -29.33 39.85
N SER A 215 -5.14 -28.74 40.70
CA SER A 215 -3.76 -28.39 40.31
C SER A 215 -2.86 -29.62 40.25
N HIS A 216 -2.06 -29.74 39.18
CA HIS A 216 -1.05 -30.80 39.06
C HIS A 216 0.12 -30.60 40.04
N GLU A 217 0.29 -29.40 40.59
CA GLU A 217 1.32 -29.10 41.60
C GLU A 217 0.92 -29.59 43.01
N SER A 218 -0.38 -29.87 43.22
CA SER A 218 -0.91 -30.29 44.51
C SER A 218 -1.07 -31.81 44.54
N ASN A 219 -0.25 -32.49 45.34
CA ASN A 219 -0.38 -33.94 45.56
C ASN A 219 -1.77 -34.31 46.10
N GLU A 220 -2.39 -33.44 46.90
CA GLU A 220 -3.75 -33.66 47.45
C GLU A 220 -4.81 -33.67 46.33
N ASP A 221 -4.72 -32.74 45.37
CA ASP A 221 -5.65 -32.70 44.23
C ASP A 221 -5.49 -33.91 43.32
N MET A 222 -4.24 -34.34 43.13
CA MET A 222 -3.89 -35.51 42.31
C MET A 222 -4.36 -36.82 42.94
N ASP A 223 -4.14 -36.99 44.24
CA ASP A 223 -4.63 -38.14 45.00
C ASP A 223 -6.16 -38.22 44.98
N GLU A 224 -6.84 -37.07 45.10
CA GLU A 224 -8.30 -36.98 45.05
C GLU A 224 -8.85 -37.30 43.65
N LEU A 225 -8.26 -36.76 42.58
CA LEU A 225 -8.61 -37.09 41.19
C LEU A 225 -8.53 -38.60 40.96
N HIS A 226 -7.43 -39.22 41.40
CA HIS A 226 -7.22 -40.66 41.29
C HIS A 226 -8.16 -41.47 42.16
N ARG A 227 -8.49 -41.01 43.37
CA ARG A 227 -9.49 -41.64 44.24
C ARG A 227 -10.85 -41.72 43.53
N ILE A 228 -11.29 -40.61 42.93
CA ILE A 228 -12.57 -40.54 42.19
C ILE A 228 -12.50 -41.40 40.92
N ALA A 229 -11.43 -41.30 40.13
CA ALA A 229 -11.27 -42.08 38.90
C ALA A 229 -11.29 -43.60 39.17
N LYS A 230 -10.64 -44.06 40.25
CA LYS A 230 -10.67 -45.47 40.69
C LYS A 230 -12.08 -45.92 41.07
N ALA A 231 -12.81 -45.08 41.81
CA ALA A 231 -14.19 -45.37 42.17
C ALA A 231 -15.08 -45.49 40.93
N ALA A 232 -15.01 -44.52 40.01
CA ALA A 232 -15.76 -44.54 38.76
C ALA A 232 -15.46 -45.78 37.91
N THR A 233 -14.18 -46.18 37.84
CA THR A 233 -13.72 -47.37 37.10
C THR A 233 -14.31 -48.67 37.68
N ARG A 234 -14.30 -48.81 39.02
CA ARG A 234 -14.91 -49.95 39.70
C ARG A 234 -16.43 -49.99 39.50
N THR A 235 -17.10 -48.84 39.60
CA THR A 235 -18.55 -48.73 39.42
C THR A 235 -18.99 -49.06 37.99
N ALA A 236 -18.20 -48.68 36.98
CA ALA A 236 -18.47 -49.00 35.59
C ALA A 236 -18.09 -50.44 35.21
N GLY A 237 -17.39 -51.18 36.07
CA GLY A 237 -16.94 -52.55 35.80
C GLY A 237 -15.80 -52.64 34.79
N VAL A 238 -14.98 -51.60 34.68
CA VAL A 238 -13.93 -51.46 33.66
C VAL A 238 -12.56 -51.72 34.27
N ALA A 239 -11.62 -52.26 33.50
CA ALA A 239 -10.30 -52.66 34.01
C ALA A 239 -9.32 -51.49 34.18
N ALA A 240 -9.50 -50.39 33.44
CA ALA A 240 -8.57 -49.26 33.42
C ALA A 240 -9.27 -47.91 33.23
N TYR A 241 -8.52 -46.83 33.41
CA TYR A 241 -8.96 -45.48 33.04
C TYR A 241 -7.80 -44.68 32.43
N TRP A 242 -8.16 -43.70 31.61
CA TRP A 242 -7.25 -42.70 31.06
C TRP A 242 -7.48 -41.37 31.77
N ILE A 243 -6.41 -40.78 32.31
CA ILE A 243 -6.43 -39.45 32.92
C ILE A 243 -5.20 -38.66 32.50
N ALA A 244 -5.41 -37.40 32.12
CA ALA A 244 -4.39 -36.54 31.53
C ALA A 244 -3.09 -36.44 32.35
N CYS A 245 -3.19 -36.21 33.66
CA CYS A 245 -2.03 -36.01 34.54
C CYS A 245 -1.10 -37.21 34.71
N SER A 246 -1.54 -38.43 34.37
CA SER A 246 -0.69 -39.63 34.48
C SER A 246 -0.40 -40.27 33.13
N CYS A 247 -1.29 -40.09 32.16
CA CYS A 247 -1.16 -40.69 30.84
C CYS A 247 -0.49 -39.78 29.81
N MET A 248 -0.03 -38.58 30.21
CA MET A 248 0.77 -37.65 29.39
C MET A 248 2.06 -37.23 30.15
N PRO A 249 3.17 -37.98 30.04
CA PRO A 249 4.42 -37.72 30.78
C PRO A 249 5.19 -36.49 30.27
N ASP A 250 5.97 -35.80 31.11
CA ASP A 250 6.65 -34.49 30.88
C ASP A 250 7.72 -34.38 29.77
N ASP A 251 7.90 -35.39 28.92
CA ASP A 251 8.92 -35.38 27.85
C ASP A 251 8.42 -34.71 26.54
N ASP A 252 9.32 -34.45 25.59
CA ASP A 252 9.05 -33.86 24.25
C ASP A 252 7.89 -34.54 23.46
N ASP A 253 7.50 -35.76 23.86
CA ASP A 253 6.36 -36.53 23.34
C ASP A 253 4.97 -36.05 23.83
N GLN A 254 4.86 -35.18 24.85
CA GLN A 254 3.57 -34.66 25.38
C GLN A 254 2.64 -34.14 24.28
N PHE A 255 3.23 -33.45 23.30
CA PHE A 255 2.46 -32.70 22.32
C PHE A 255 1.70 -33.61 21.36
N GLU A 256 2.24 -34.77 20.97
CA GLU A 256 1.51 -35.67 20.08
C GLU A 256 0.27 -36.27 20.78
N ASP A 257 0.40 -36.57 22.07
CA ASP A 257 -0.66 -37.17 22.88
C ASP A 257 -1.81 -36.20 23.20
N ILE A 258 -1.53 -34.91 23.43
CA ILE A 258 -2.56 -33.86 23.56
C ILE A 258 -3.49 -33.87 22.35
N TYR A 259 -2.93 -33.87 21.14
CA TYR A 259 -3.73 -33.81 19.93
C TYR A 259 -4.36 -35.19 19.57
N ARG A 260 -3.96 -36.29 20.22
CA ARG A 260 -4.59 -37.63 20.14
C ARG A 260 -5.76 -37.80 21.10
N ILE A 261 -6.02 -36.87 22.00
CA ILE A 261 -7.09 -36.97 23.01
C ILE A 261 -8.45 -37.32 22.39
N SER A 262 -8.80 -36.71 21.25
CA SER A 262 -10.03 -37.00 20.51
C SER A 262 -10.15 -38.46 20.04
N ASP A 263 -9.03 -39.12 19.77
CA ASP A 263 -9.01 -40.54 19.39
C ASP A 263 -9.10 -41.43 20.63
N VAL A 264 -8.45 -41.04 21.73
CA VAL A 264 -8.55 -41.73 23.03
C VAL A 264 -9.98 -41.70 23.57
N VAL A 265 -10.68 -40.59 23.44
CA VAL A 265 -12.10 -40.48 23.85
C VAL A 265 -12.99 -41.42 23.05
N ARG A 266 -12.77 -41.54 21.72
CA ARG A 266 -13.56 -42.42 20.85
C ARG A 266 -13.40 -43.91 21.18
N GLY A 267 -12.22 -44.30 21.64
CA GLY A 267 -11.92 -45.67 22.04
C GLY A 267 -12.37 -46.02 23.46
N ALA A 268 -12.75 -45.03 24.28
CA ALA A 268 -13.20 -45.25 25.65
C ALA A 268 -14.59 -45.89 25.69
N GLN A 269 -14.93 -46.54 26.80
CA GLN A 269 -16.25 -47.14 27.00
C GLN A 269 -17.30 -46.13 27.47
N ALA A 270 -16.89 -45.14 28.27
CA ALA A 270 -17.73 -44.03 28.71
C ALA A 270 -16.87 -42.82 29.12
N LEU A 271 -17.52 -41.65 29.20
CA LEU A 271 -16.94 -40.39 29.65
C LEU A 271 -17.33 -40.11 31.09
N VAL A 272 -16.33 -39.83 31.93
CA VAL A 272 -16.50 -39.39 33.32
C VAL A 272 -15.97 -37.96 33.45
N VAL A 273 -16.77 -37.09 34.06
CA VAL A 273 -16.42 -35.70 34.33
C VAL A 273 -16.24 -35.50 35.83
N ILE A 274 -15.11 -34.94 36.25
CA ILE A 274 -14.84 -34.62 37.65
C ILE A 274 -14.81 -33.10 37.81
N ILE A 275 -15.64 -32.59 38.73
CA ILE A 275 -15.74 -31.15 39.04
C ILE A 275 -15.40 -30.85 40.51
N GLY A 276 -14.73 -29.73 40.72
CA GLY A 276 -14.34 -29.25 42.05
C GLY A 276 -14.50 -27.73 42.17
N PRO A 277 -14.64 -27.19 43.40
CA PRO A 277 -14.70 -25.75 43.62
C PRO A 277 -13.34 -25.11 43.31
N SER A 278 -13.31 -24.03 42.53
CA SER A 278 -12.08 -23.24 42.29
C SER A 278 -11.62 -22.52 43.57
N PRO A 279 -10.31 -22.25 43.76
CA PRO A 279 -9.81 -21.58 44.96
C PRO A 279 -10.43 -20.17 45.10
N GLY A 280 -11.29 -19.98 46.12
CA GLY A 280 -11.80 -18.65 46.52
C GLY A 280 -13.30 -18.39 46.34
N LEU A 281 -14.07 -19.28 45.71
CA LEU A 281 -15.55 -19.18 45.60
C LEU A 281 -16.18 -20.57 45.81
N ARG A 282 -17.41 -20.63 46.33
CA ARG A 282 -18.24 -21.86 46.34
C ARG A 282 -19.34 -21.75 45.27
N PRO A 283 -19.00 -21.91 43.99
CA PRO A 283 -19.97 -21.84 42.91
C PRO A 283 -20.99 -22.98 42.97
N GLU A 284 -22.16 -22.76 42.38
CA GLU A 284 -23.16 -23.82 42.17
C GLU A 284 -22.62 -24.90 41.20
N GLU A 285 -23.16 -26.11 41.23
CA GLU A 285 -22.72 -27.22 40.37
C GLU A 285 -22.76 -26.88 38.87
N GLY A 286 -23.80 -26.16 38.44
CA GLY A 286 -23.92 -25.69 37.07
C GLY A 286 -22.83 -24.69 36.67
N GLU A 287 -22.37 -23.83 37.59
CA GLU A 287 -21.27 -22.90 37.31
C GLU A 287 -19.93 -23.62 37.17
N MET A 288 -19.68 -24.64 38.00
CA MET A 288 -18.48 -25.50 37.87
C MET A 288 -18.45 -26.25 36.53
N LEU A 289 -19.61 -26.69 36.04
CA LEU A 289 -19.74 -27.33 34.73
C LEU A 289 -19.59 -26.34 33.57
N ARG A 290 -20.11 -25.12 33.68
CA ARG A 290 -19.89 -24.05 32.69
C ARG A 290 -18.42 -23.68 32.58
N HIS A 291 -17.73 -23.61 33.71
CA HIS A 291 -16.30 -23.37 33.77
C HIS A 291 -15.50 -24.50 33.12
N LEU A 292 -15.86 -25.77 33.34
CA LEU A 292 -15.24 -26.88 32.60
C LEU A 292 -15.57 -26.80 31.09
N GLY A 293 -16.81 -26.42 30.76
CA GLY A 293 -17.33 -26.33 29.40
C GLY A 293 -16.76 -25.16 28.59
N SER A 294 -16.17 -24.15 29.22
CA SER A 294 -15.50 -23.04 28.53
C SER A 294 -14.21 -23.49 27.84
N ARG A 295 -13.55 -24.55 28.31
CA ARG A 295 -12.29 -25.04 27.74
C ARG A 295 -12.49 -25.66 26.34
N LEU A 296 -11.59 -25.30 25.41
CA LEU A 296 -11.61 -25.79 24.03
C LEU A 296 -11.69 -27.33 23.92
N TRP A 297 -10.88 -28.06 24.69
CA TRP A 297 -10.75 -29.53 24.60
C TRP A 297 -11.92 -30.31 25.20
N THR A 298 -12.64 -29.74 26.17
CA THR A 298 -13.88 -30.35 26.71
C THR A 298 -14.93 -30.56 25.62
N PHE A 299 -14.92 -29.71 24.58
CA PHE A 299 -15.86 -29.79 23.48
C PHE A 299 -15.72 -31.06 22.63
N PRO A 300 -14.56 -31.37 22.00
CA PRO A 300 -14.37 -32.64 21.32
C PRO A 300 -14.45 -33.85 22.26
N GLU A 301 -14.02 -33.72 23.54
CA GLU A 301 -14.16 -34.82 24.52
C GLU A 301 -15.62 -35.23 24.74
N VAL A 302 -16.53 -34.27 24.88
CA VAL A 302 -17.96 -34.56 25.05
C VAL A 302 -18.58 -35.04 23.74
N LEU A 303 -18.31 -34.38 22.62
CA LEU A 303 -18.88 -34.73 21.30
C LEU A 303 -18.51 -36.16 20.88
N LEU A 304 -17.24 -36.54 21.08
CA LEU A 304 -16.67 -37.78 20.59
C LEU A 304 -16.77 -38.95 21.57
N SER A 305 -17.32 -38.72 22.77
CA SER A 305 -17.62 -39.80 23.71
C SER A 305 -18.58 -40.82 23.08
N PRO A 306 -18.61 -42.08 23.52
CA PRO A 306 -19.40 -43.14 22.88
C PRO A 306 -20.89 -42.77 22.75
N SER A 307 -21.49 -43.02 21.58
CA SER A 307 -22.91 -42.75 21.36
C SER A 307 -23.79 -43.66 22.21
N GLY A 308 -24.90 -43.13 22.72
CA GLY A 308 -25.83 -43.84 23.58
C GLY A 308 -25.38 -44.05 25.03
N GLN A 309 -24.15 -43.68 25.39
CA GLN A 309 -23.65 -43.74 26.78
C GLN A 309 -23.82 -42.38 27.47
N PRO A 310 -24.33 -42.34 28.72
CA PRO A 310 -24.46 -41.09 29.43
C PRO A 310 -23.15 -40.66 30.12
N ILE A 311 -23.02 -39.37 30.39
CA ILE A 311 -21.86 -38.75 31.04
C ILE A 311 -22.06 -38.79 32.55
N SER A 312 -21.12 -39.39 33.27
CA SER A 312 -21.16 -39.46 34.74
C SER A 312 -20.36 -38.31 35.34
N ILE A 313 -20.99 -37.50 36.19
CA ILE A 313 -20.41 -36.32 36.83
C ILE A 313 -20.17 -36.61 38.31
N TYR A 314 -18.91 -36.54 38.72
CA TYR A 314 -18.44 -36.70 40.09
C TYR A 314 -17.98 -35.36 40.65
N LYS A 315 -18.21 -35.15 41.94
CA LYS A 315 -17.85 -33.90 42.63
C LYS A 315 -16.81 -34.17 43.71
N ARG A 316 -15.88 -33.22 43.90
CA ARG A 316 -14.92 -33.20 45.02
C ARG A 316 -15.64 -33.38 46.37
N ASP A 317 -15.00 -34.10 47.28
CA ASP A 317 -15.44 -34.31 48.67
C ASP A 317 -16.80 -35.04 48.82
N CYS A 318 -17.32 -35.64 47.74
CA CYS A 318 -18.52 -36.47 47.78
C CYS A 318 -18.16 -37.96 47.92
N PRO A 319 -19.06 -38.79 48.49
CA PRO A 319 -18.88 -40.23 48.54
C PRO A 319 -18.65 -40.82 47.13
N PRO A 320 -17.79 -41.85 46.99
CA PRO A 320 -17.44 -42.42 45.68
C PRO A 320 -18.62 -43.03 44.89
N ASP A 321 -19.75 -43.33 45.55
CA ASP A 321 -20.97 -43.83 44.91
C ASP A 321 -21.95 -42.70 44.51
N SER A 322 -21.63 -41.45 44.83
CA SER A 322 -22.48 -40.29 44.59
C SER A 322 -22.07 -39.57 43.31
N PHE A 323 -22.78 -39.83 42.21
CA PHE A 323 -22.57 -39.19 40.91
C PHE A 323 -23.90 -38.86 40.23
N ARG A 324 -23.86 -37.86 39.34
CA ARG A 324 -25.00 -37.44 38.52
C ARG A 324 -24.80 -37.88 37.09
N VAL A 325 -25.86 -38.36 36.44
CA VAL A 325 -25.80 -38.85 35.06
C VAL A 325 -26.51 -37.87 34.13
N LEU A 326 -25.81 -37.38 33.11
CA LEU A 326 -26.37 -36.50 32.08
C LEU A 326 -26.27 -37.13 30.69
N SER A 327 -27.28 -36.92 29.85
CA SER A 327 -27.12 -37.14 28.41
C SER A 327 -26.23 -36.05 27.80
N LYS A 328 -25.61 -36.31 26.64
CA LYS A 328 -24.81 -35.29 25.94
C LYS A 328 -25.59 -34.01 25.64
N ARG A 329 -26.89 -34.15 25.31
CA ARG A 329 -27.79 -33.02 25.05
C ARG A 329 -28.01 -32.17 26.30
N ASN A 330 -28.23 -32.80 27.46
CA ASN A 330 -28.42 -32.07 28.72
C ASN A 330 -27.11 -31.45 29.22
N PHE A 331 -25.98 -32.15 29.03
CA PHE A 331 -24.66 -31.61 29.32
C PHE A 331 -24.42 -30.31 28.55
N ALA A 332 -24.74 -30.27 27.25
CA ALA A 332 -24.58 -29.07 26.44
C ALA A 332 -25.46 -27.89 26.88
N ILE A 333 -26.66 -28.15 27.42
CA ILE A 333 -27.55 -27.10 27.96
C ILE A 333 -26.96 -26.49 29.25
N GLU A 334 -26.37 -27.33 30.11
CA GLU A 334 -25.83 -26.86 31.38
C GLU A 334 -24.44 -26.23 31.22
N ALA A 335 -23.57 -26.82 30.40
CA ALA A 335 -22.16 -26.48 30.27
C ALA A 335 -21.86 -25.43 29.18
N TRP A 336 -22.68 -25.29 28.13
CA TRP A 336 -22.37 -24.42 26.99
C TRP A 336 -23.45 -23.35 26.74
N GLY A 337 -23.00 -22.13 26.41
CA GLY A 337 -23.90 -21.02 26.06
C GLY A 337 -24.40 -21.02 24.60
N ASP A 338 -23.78 -21.82 23.73
CA ASP A 338 -24.06 -21.92 22.29
C ASP A 338 -24.83 -23.19 21.93
N THR A 339 -25.77 -23.59 22.78
CA THR A 339 -26.47 -24.88 22.70
C THR A 339 -27.23 -25.08 21.38
N THR A 340 -27.71 -24.00 20.76
CA THR A 340 -28.45 -24.09 19.49
C THR A 340 -27.59 -24.63 18.36
N VAL A 341 -26.34 -24.16 18.26
CA VAL A 341 -25.38 -24.52 17.20
C VAL A 341 -24.66 -25.83 17.54
N SER A 342 -24.21 -25.97 18.79
CA SER A 342 -23.50 -27.18 19.24
C SER A 342 -24.38 -28.45 19.23
N ARG A 343 -25.70 -28.30 19.33
CA ARG A 343 -26.65 -29.43 19.24
C ARG A 343 -26.60 -30.14 17.90
N GLU A 344 -26.38 -29.43 16.79
CA GLU A 344 -26.29 -30.06 15.46
C GLU A 344 -25.09 -31.01 15.39
N LEU A 345 -23.95 -30.63 16.00
CA LEU A 345 -22.79 -31.52 16.10
C LEU A 345 -23.07 -32.72 17.02
N ILE A 346 -23.77 -32.53 18.15
CA ILE A 346 -24.16 -33.64 19.03
C ILE A 346 -25.03 -34.64 18.27
N ASP A 347 -26.07 -34.14 17.59
CA ASP A 347 -27.00 -34.98 16.85
C ASP A 347 -26.27 -35.70 15.68
N HIS A 348 -25.21 -35.11 15.12
CA HIS A 348 -24.35 -35.77 14.15
C HIS A 348 -23.58 -36.97 14.74
N TYR A 349 -22.91 -36.78 15.88
CA TYR A 349 -22.13 -37.83 16.52
C TYR A 349 -22.97 -38.88 17.26
N GLU A 350 -24.22 -38.56 17.61
CA GLU A 350 -25.23 -39.54 18.06
C GLU A 350 -25.89 -40.30 16.89
N GLY A 351 -25.57 -39.96 15.64
CA GLY A 351 -26.16 -40.60 14.45
C GLY A 351 -27.63 -40.23 14.19
N SER A 352 -28.13 -39.18 14.85
CA SER A 352 -29.49 -38.66 14.62
C SER A 352 -29.58 -37.85 13.32
N ILE A 353 -28.51 -37.15 12.94
CA ILE A 353 -28.36 -36.44 11.66
C ILE A 353 -27.01 -36.79 11.02
N ILE A 354 -26.87 -36.61 9.71
CA ILE A 354 -25.58 -36.78 9.02
C ILE A 354 -25.23 -35.46 8.35
N LEU A 355 -24.24 -34.76 8.91
CA LEU A 355 -23.69 -33.54 8.36
C LEU A 355 -22.62 -33.86 7.31
N SER A 356 -22.57 -33.08 6.25
CA SER A 356 -21.46 -33.07 5.30
C SER A 356 -20.17 -32.55 5.96
N PRO A 357 -18.99 -32.84 5.39
CA PRO A 357 -17.73 -32.28 5.90
C PRO A 357 -17.73 -30.75 5.96
N LEU A 358 -18.35 -30.07 4.98
CA LEU A 358 -18.50 -28.61 4.97
C LEU A 358 -19.33 -28.09 6.15
N GLU A 359 -20.49 -28.71 6.40
CA GLU A 359 -21.37 -28.34 7.51
C GLU A 359 -20.68 -28.57 8.85
N LEU A 360 -20.03 -29.73 9.01
CA LEU A 360 -19.28 -30.08 10.22
C LEU A 360 -18.18 -29.06 10.51
N VAL A 361 -17.35 -28.69 9.52
CA VAL A 361 -16.30 -27.67 9.68
C VAL A 361 -16.92 -26.30 9.98
N SER A 362 -17.97 -25.91 9.27
CA SER A 362 -18.62 -24.61 9.45
C SER A 362 -19.21 -24.45 10.85
N ILE A 363 -19.95 -25.46 11.33
CA ILE A 363 -20.58 -25.45 12.65
C ILE A 363 -19.51 -25.52 13.75
N ALA A 364 -18.47 -26.36 13.59
CA ALA A 364 -17.38 -26.44 14.56
C ALA A 364 -16.65 -25.10 14.72
N LEU A 365 -16.35 -24.39 13.62
CA LEU A 365 -15.71 -23.08 13.65
C LEU A 365 -16.63 -21.96 14.19
N GLN A 366 -17.96 -22.13 14.16
CA GLN A 366 -18.88 -21.23 14.87
C GLN A 366 -18.87 -21.46 16.39
N CYS A 367 -18.64 -22.70 16.84
CA CYS A 367 -18.59 -23.05 18.25
C CYS A 367 -17.26 -22.64 18.92
N PHE A 368 -16.12 -22.84 18.25
CA PHE A 368 -14.81 -22.66 18.89
C PHE A 368 -14.52 -21.25 19.48
N PRO A 369 -14.93 -20.12 18.86
CA PRO A 369 -14.68 -18.79 19.40
C PRO A 369 -15.28 -18.52 20.78
N ASN A 370 -16.33 -19.24 21.17
CA ASN A 370 -16.98 -19.09 22.49
C ASN A 370 -16.23 -19.80 23.62
N ARG A 371 -15.06 -20.39 23.34
CA ARG A 371 -14.31 -21.26 24.25
C ARG A 371 -12.91 -20.71 24.49
N GLU A 372 -12.44 -20.85 25.71
CA GLU A 372 -11.12 -20.46 26.15
C GLU A 372 -10.06 -21.48 25.69
N THR A 373 -8.95 -20.96 25.17
CA THR A 373 -7.83 -21.76 24.68
C THR A 373 -6.63 -21.57 25.60
N THR A 374 -6.25 -22.60 26.34
CA THR A 374 -4.88 -22.70 26.88
C THR A 374 -3.96 -22.91 25.68
N ARG A 375 -3.31 -21.85 25.20
CA ARG A 375 -2.52 -21.88 23.96
C ARG A 375 -1.22 -22.66 24.16
N TYR A 376 -1.13 -23.86 23.58
CA TYR A 376 0.09 -24.66 23.43
C TYR A 376 0.80 -24.29 22.13
N TYR A 377 0.07 -24.30 21.01
CA TYR A 377 0.57 -23.82 19.71
C TYR A 377 -0.36 -22.77 19.10
N ASN A 378 0.19 -21.98 18.17
CA ASN A 378 -0.59 -21.00 17.42
C ASN A 378 -1.77 -21.65 16.66
N GLY A 379 -1.67 -22.93 16.31
CA GLY A 379 -2.69 -23.69 15.56
C GLY A 379 -3.67 -24.54 16.36
N ASP A 380 -3.78 -24.38 17.68
CA ASP A 380 -4.62 -25.25 18.53
C ASP A 380 -6.08 -25.37 18.07
N LEU A 381 -6.69 -24.29 17.58
CA LEU A 381 -8.05 -24.33 17.02
C LEU A 381 -8.14 -25.28 15.82
N SER A 382 -7.17 -25.20 14.92
CA SER A 382 -7.05 -26.08 13.76
C SER A 382 -6.79 -27.51 14.21
N TYR A 383 -5.97 -27.71 15.25
CA TYR A 383 -5.67 -29.04 15.79
C TYR A 383 -6.88 -29.70 16.49
N ALA A 384 -7.69 -28.94 17.22
CA ALA A 384 -8.95 -29.40 17.79
C ALA A 384 -9.95 -29.81 16.71
N LEU A 385 -10.02 -29.06 15.60
CA LEU A 385 -10.85 -29.42 14.44
C LEU A 385 -10.44 -30.76 13.81
N MET A 386 -9.14 -31.11 13.83
CA MET A 386 -8.68 -32.41 13.29
C MET A 386 -9.25 -33.58 14.07
N GLY A 387 -9.49 -33.37 15.36
CA GLY A 387 -10.20 -34.29 16.21
C GLY A 387 -11.56 -34.67 15.61
N LEU A 388 -12.31 -33.72 15.04
CA LEU A 388 -13.65 -33.94 14.49
C LEU A 388 -13.66 -34.53 13.07
N LEU A 389 -12.60 -34.35 12.29
CA LEU A 389 -12.55 -34.81 10.89
C LEU A 389 -12.16 -36.28 10.75
N ARG A 390 -12.03 -36.80 9.52
CA ARG A 390 -11.69 -38.22 9.28
C ARG A 390 -10.18 -38.45 9.18
N ARG A 391 -9.47 -37.58 8.46
CA ARG A 391 -8.02 -37.66 8.23
C ARG A 391 -7.31 -36.61 9.08
N ARG A 392 -6.12 -36.96 9.53
CA ARG A 392 -5.35 -36.13 10.44
C ARG A 392 -3.97 -35.82 9.86
N PRO A 393 -3.64 -34.55 9.57
CA PRO A 393 -2.28 -34.19 9.23
C PRO A 393 -1.38 -34.26 10.49
N SER A 394 -0.08 -34.47 10.29
CA SER A 394 0.92 -34.34 11.36
C SER A 394 0.95 -32.91 11.90
N VAL A 395 1.04 -32.77 13.22
CA VAL A 395 1.18 -31.47 13.90
C VAL A 395 2.56 -30.90 13.60
N ASN A 396 2.63 -29.63 13.22
CA ASN A 396 3.88 -28.92 13.02
C ASN A 396 3.93 -27.70 13.97
N PRO A 397 4.88 -27.66 14.92
CA PRO A 397 5.02 -26.56 15.88
C PRO A 397 5.30 -25.20 15.23
N ASN A 398 5.91 -25.20 14.03
CA ASN A 398 6.29 -23.98 13.32
C ASN A 398 5.16 -23.39 12.46
N ASP A 399 4.03 -24.10 12.31
CA ASP A 399 2.91 -23.60 11.50
C ASP A 399 2.15 -22.48 12.24
N SER A 400 1.72 -21.47 11.50
CA SER A 400 0.72 -20.52 11.99
C SER A 400 -0.67 -21.18 12.15
N ALA A 401 -1.59 -20.48 12.81
CA ALA A 401 -2.98 -20.94 12.94
C ALA A 401 -3.63 -21.24 11.59
N PHE A 402 -3.41 -20.34 10.63
CA PHE A 402 -3.96 -20.44 9.28
C PHE A 402 -3.25 -21.53 8.48
N GLU A 403 -1.93 -21.68 8.60
CA GLU A 403 -1.18 -22.74 7.92
C GLU A 403 -1.61 -24.14 8.41
N ALA A 404 -1.79 -24.31 9.72
CA ALA A 404 -2.31 -25.54 10.30
C ALA A 404 -3.73 -25.85 9.79
N PHE A 405 -4.60 -24.84 9.69
CA PHE A 405 -5.94 -24.99 9.12
C PHE A 405 -5.89 -25.40 7.64
N CYS A 406 -5.00 -24.79 6.86
CA CYS A 406 -4.91 -25.12 5.45
C CYS A 406 -4.40 -26.56 5.22
N ARG A 407 -3.44 -27.04 6.03
CA ARG A 407 -3.02 -28.45 6.00
C ARG A 407 -4.17 -29.39 6.32
N LEU A 408 -4.97 -29.02 7.33
CA LEU A 408 -6.14 -29.79 7.71
C LEU A 408 -7.18 -29.83 6.59
N SER A 409 -7.48 -28.67 6.02
CA SER A 409 -8.39 -28.51 4.88
C SER A 409 -7.95 -29.46 3.78
N TRP A 410 -6.72 -29.35 3.27
CA TRP A 410 -6.21 -30.23 2.21
C TRP A 410 -6.25 -31.73 2.52
N ALA A 411 -5.90 -32.14 3.74
CA ALA A 411 -5.92 -33.55 4.12
C ALA A 411 -7.35 -34.13 4.07
N ASN A 412 -8.36 -33.29 4.31
CA ASN A 412 -9.78 -33.65 4.36
C ASN A 412 -10.61 -33.07 3.20
N ASP A 413 -10.00 -32.35 2.27
CA ASP A 413 -10.70 -31.51 1.29
C ASP A 413 -11.24 -32.36 0.16
N SER A 414 -12.50 -32.77 0.30
CA SER A 414 -13.30 -33.18 -0.86
C SER A 414 -14.06 -32.00 -1.45
N ASP A 415 -14.28 -30.94 -0.66
CA ASP A 415 -15.30 -29.92 -0.93
C ASP A 415 -14.76 -28.49 -1.12
N ARG A 416 -13.42 -28.30 -1.12
CA ARG A 416 -12.71 -27.03 -1.37
C ARG A 416 -13.05 -25.95 -0.35
N VAL A 417 -12.95 -26.28 0.93
CA VAL A 417 -13.30 -25.39 2.06
C VAL A 417 -12.50 -24.09 2.00
N LEU A 418 -11.20 -24.19 1.70
CA LEU A 418 -10.28 -23.05 1.71
C LEU A 418 -10.60 -22.06 0.58
N GLU A 419 -10.85 -22.56 -0.63
CA GLU A 419 -11.26 -21.73 -1.78
C GLU A 419 -12.55 -20.97 -1.50
N ARG A 420 -13.52 -21.64 -0.85
CA ARG A 420 -14.80 -21.04 -0.43
C ARG A 420 -14.58 -19.96 0.62
N LEU A 421 -13.75 -20.24 1.64
CA LEU A 421 -13.44 -19.31 2.72
C LEU A 421 -12.84 -17.99 2.18
N VAL A 422 -11.92 -18.09 1.23
CA VAL A 422 -11.29 -16.90 0.63
C VAL A 422 -12.31 -15.99 -0.07
N CYS A 423 -13.41 -16.56 -0.58
CA CYS A 423 -14.48 -15.85 -1.31
C CYS A 423 -15.54 -15.20 -0.39
N MET A 424 -15.45 -15.37 0.93
CA MET A 424 -16.40 -14.80 1.89
C MET A 424 -16.06 -13.33 2.16
N LEU A 425 -17.03 -12.41 2.13
CA LEU A 425 -16.80 -11.03 2.58
C LEU A 425 -16.97 -10.98 4.11
N PRO A 426 -15.92 -10.70 4.89
CA PRO A 426 -16.08 -10.58 6.32
C PRO A 426 -16.98 -9.39 6.69
N ARG A 427 -17.76 -9.53 7.78
CA ARG A 427 -18.58 -8.42 8.32
C ARG A 427 -17.72 -7.29 8.87
N ASN A 428 -16.58 -7.62 9.45
CA ASN A 428 -15.54 -6.68 9.84
C ASN A 428 -14.23 -7.08 9.16
N ILE A 429 -13.54 -6.14 8.51
CA ILE A 429 -12.31 -6.43 7.76
C ILE A 429 -11.20 -7.02 8.65
N ASP A 430 -11.21 -6.70 9.94
CA ASP A 430 -10.25 -7.20 10.93
C ASP A 430 -10.72 -8.48 11.63
N GLN A 431 -11.87 -9.05 11.25
CA GLN A 431 -12.34 -10.29 11.86
C GLN A 431 -11.34 -11.44 11.58
N PRO A 432 -11.09 -12.32 12.56
CA PRO A 432 -10.24 -13.49 12.36
C PRO A 432 -10.74 -14.39 11.22
N TRP A 433 -9.82 -15.05 10.52
CA TRP A 433 -10.16 -15.90 9.37
C TRP A 433 -11.08 -17.10 9.72
N TYR A 434 -11.08 -17.53 10.98
CA TYR A 434 -11.91 -18.64 11.46
C TYR A 434 -13.35 -18.20 11.77
N GLU A 435 -13.65 -16.89 11.80
CA GLU A 435 -15.03 -16.40 11.90
C GLU A 435 -15.69 -16.40 10.51
N ILE A 436 -16.44 -17.45 10.22
CA ILE A 436 -17.04 -17.68 8.89
C ILE A 436 -18.38 -16.95 8.72
N ASN A 437 -18.45 -15.71 9.17
CA ASN A 437 -19.63 -14.87 9.02
C ASN A 437 -19.50 -14.01 7.76
N ASP A 438 -20.23 -14.38 6.70
CA ASP A 438 -20.33 -13.58 5.48
C ASP A 438 -21.24 -12.36 5.70
N PHE A 439 -20.91 -11.26 5.03
CA PHE A 439 -21.74 -10.06 5.02
C PHE A 439 -23.15 -10.33 4.47
N TRP A 440 -23.28 -11.12 3.40
CA TRP A 440 -24.58 -11.44 2.80
C TRP A 440 -25.30 -12.60 3.49
N GLY A 441 -24.71 -13.19 4.53
CA GLY A 441 -25.28 -14.33 5.24
C GLY A 441 -25.15 -15.65 4.47
N SER A 442 -24.33 -15.70 3.43
CA SER A 442 -24.05 -16.92 2.67
C SER A 442 -23.23 -17.90 3.50
N HIS A 443 -23.55 -19.19 3.39
CA HIS A 443 -22.77 -20.25 3.99
C HIS A 443 -21.64 -20.71 3.04
N LEU A 444 -20.67 -21.45 3.57
CA LEU A 444 -19.57 -21.98 2.74
C LEU A 444 -20.10 -22.86 1.61
N TRP A 445 -21.13 -23.67 1.85
CA TRP A 445 -21.70 -24.55 0.83
C TRP A 445 -22.41 -23.81 -0.30
N ASP A 446 -22.87 -22.56 -0.08
CA ASP A 446 -23.53 -21.74 -1.10
C ASP A 446 -22.54 -21.17 -2.15
N ILE A 447 -21.25 -21.15 -1.84
CA ILE A 447 -20.20 -20.62 -2.71
C ILE A 447 -19.55 -21.74 -3.52
N GLU A 448 -19.70 -21.76 -4.83
CA GLU A 448 -19.02 -22.71 -5.71
C GLU A 448 -17.67 -22.13 -6.18
N PRO A 449 -16.52 -22.73 -5.83
CA PRO A 449 -15.19 -22.18 -6.17
C PRO A 449 -14.80 -22.42 -7.63
N LEU A 450 -14.31 -21.37 -8.29
CA LEU A 450 -13.80 -21.37 -9.67
C LEU A 450 -12.28 -21.58 -9.77
N CYS A 451 -11.58 -21.37 -8.66
CA CYS A 451 -10.14 -21.54 -8.54
C CYS A 451 -9.78 -22.76 -7.68
N GLN A 452 -8.48 -23.03 -7.56
CA GLN A 452 -7.94 -24.08 -6.72
C GLN A 452 -6.74 -23.57 -5.93
N VAL A 453 -6.65 -23.93 -4.65
CA VAL A 453 -5.44 -23.75 -3.85
C VAL A 453 -4.46 -24.88 -4.18
N VAL A 454 -3.27 -24.52 -4.66
CA VAL A 454 -2.24 -25.48 -5.11
C VAL A 454 -1.09 -25.65 -4.13
N GLY A 455 -0.78 -24.63 -3.32
CA GLY A 455 0.43 -24.57 -2.49
C GLY A 455 0.30 -23.64 -1.27
N PHE A 456 1.20 -23.76 -0.29
CA PHE A 456 1.39 -22.75 0.76
C PHE A 456 2.56 -21.84 0.42
N GLY A 457 2.35 -20.53 0.55
CA GLY A 457 3.40 -19.53 0.33
C GLY A 457 4.25 -19.25 1.58
N GLY A 458 3.81 -19.71 2.77
CA GLY A 458 4.36 -19.33 4.08
C GLY A 458 3.90 -17.95 4.54
N LYS A 459 3.92 -17.67 5.86
CA LYS A 459 3.50 -16.39 6.46
C LYS A 459 2.02 -16.05 6.20
N ASP A 460 1.12 -16.98 6.48
CA ASP A 460 -0.33 -16.80 6.30
C ASP A 460 -0.77 -16.53 4.85
N THR A 461 -0.10 -17.17 3.88
CA THR A 461 -0.43 -17.04 2.46
C THR A 461 -0.56 -18.38 1.75
N VAL A 462 -1.43 -18.40 0.76
CA VAL A 462 -1.74 -19.54 -0.09
C VAL A 462 -1.33 -19.25 -1.54
N ILE A 463 -1.00 -20.28 -2.28
CA ILE A 463 -0.76 -20.21 -3.72
C ILE A 463 -2.01 -20.78 -4.39
N MET A 464 -2.59 -20.00 -5.28
CA MET A 464 -3.82 -20.32 -5.98
C MET A 464 -3.60 -20.37 -7.49
N SER A 465 -4.46 -21.12 -8.16
CA SER A 465 -4.44 -21.33 -9.60
C SER A 465 -5.85 -21.33 -10.19
N GLY A 466 -5.96 -20.94 -11.46
CA GLY A 466 -7.16 -21.11 -12.26
C GLY A 466 -8.25 -20.05 -12.09
N ALA A 467 -8.03 -19.02 -11.27
CA ALA A 467 -8.94 -17.87 -11.16
C ALA A 467 -9.00 -17.07 -12.47
N PHE A 468 -10.07 -16.32 -12.67
CA PHE A 468 -10.16 -15.34 -13.77
C PHE A 468 -9.85 -13.96 -13.23
N GLY A 469 -9.10 -13.14 -13.94
CA GLY A 469 -8.65 -11.87 -13.39
C GLY A 469 -8.39 -10.78 -14.40
N ALA A 470 -8.62 -9.55 -13.96
CA ALA A 470 -8.32 -8.34 -14.71
C ALA A 470 -7.69 -7.27 -13.78
N PRO A 471 -6.75 -6.44 -14.30
CA PRO A 471 -6.20 -5.32 -13.57
C PRO A 471 -7.22 -4.19 -13.44
N ILE A 472 -7.15 -3.47 -12.33
CA ILE A 472 -7.92 -2.24 -12.11
C ILE A 472 -7.02 -1.05 -12.44
N ARG A 473 -7.54 -0.14 -13.28
CA ARG A 473 -6.80 1.05 -13.72
C ARG A 473 -7.10 2.22 -12.81
N TRP A 474 -6.06 2.65 -12.09
CA TRP A 474 -6.13 3.76 -11.14
C TRP A 474 -5.47 5.04 -11.65
N THR A 475 -4.61 4.95 -12.67
CA THR A 475 -3.76 6.06 -13.10
C THR A 475 -4.44 6.99 -14.12
N SER A 476 -5.22 6.42 -15.02
CA SER A 476 -5.92 7.17 -16.07
C SER A 476 -7.14 6.41 -16.60
N LEU A 477 -8.14 7.19 -17.01
CA LEU A 477 -9.29 6.70 -17.78
C LEU A 477 -8.88 6.54 -19.25
N GLU A 478 -9.28 5.44 -19.89
CA GLU A 478 -9.03 5.18 -21.31
C GLU A 478 -10.33 5.39 -22.12
N PRO A 479 -10.24 5.84 -23.38
CA PRO A 479 -11.41 5.96 -24.24
C PRO A 479 -12.16 4.63 -24.37
N VAL A 480 -13.46 4.62 -24.05
CA VAL A 480 -14.29 3.40 -24.11
C VAL A 480 -14.95 3.28 -25.47
N ASN A 481 -14.58 2.24 -26.23
CA ASN A 481 -15.27 1.93 -27.48
C ASN A 481 -16.67 1.39 -27.21
N MET A 482 -17.67 1.91 -27.93
CA MET A 482 -19.06 1.49 -27.83
C MET A 482 -19.57 0.83 -29.11
N LEU A 483 -20.05 -0.39 -28.95
CA LEU A 483 -20.71 -1.15 -29.99
C LEU A 483 -22.16 -0.68 -30.14
N MET A 484 -22.37 0.13 -31.16
CA MET A 484 -23.65 0.73 -31.50
C MET A 484 -24.41 -0.09 -32.55
N ARG A 485 -25.74 -0.20 -32.43
CA ARG A 485 -26.60 -0.81 -33.48
C ARG A 485 -26.34 -0.14 -34.83
N LYS A 486 -26.10 -0.94 -35.87
CA LYS A 486 -25.97 -0.46 -37.25
C LYS A 486 -27.36 -0.04 -37.75
N THR A 487 -27.50 1.23 -38.12
CA THR A 487 -28.71 1.79 -38.76
C THR A 487 -28.31 2.50 -40.05
N ALA A 488 -29.21 2.56 -41.04
CA ALA A 488 -28.93 3.27 -42.30
C ALA A 488 -28.50 4.72 -42.04
N LYS A 489 -29.18 5.41 -41.12
CA LYS A 489 -28.86 6.77 -40.68
C LYS A 489 -27.41 6.89 -40.16
N ARG A 490 -26.95 5.97 -39.30
CA ARG A 490 -25.57 5.96 -38.78
C ARG A 490 -24.54 5.59 -39.84
N SER A 491 -24.87 4.67 -40.75
CA SER A 491 -23.97 4.30 -41.85
C SER A 491 -23.77 5.46 -42.83
N VAL A 492 -24.84 6.18 -43.18
CA VAL A 492 -24.78 7.39 -44.01
C VAL A 492 -23.99 8.50 -43.31
N ALA A 493 -24.27 8.76 -42.02
CA ALA A 493 -23.53 9.76 -41.26
C ALA A 493 -22.03 9.44 -41.17
N ARG A 494 -21.67 8.18 -40.92
CA ARG A 494 -20.28 7.72 -40.88
C ARG A 494 -19.59 7.83 -42.24
N PHE A 495 -20.30 7.46 -43.32
CA PHE A 495 -19.79 7.58 -44.67
C PHE A 495 -19.52 9.05 -45.01
N ALA A 496 -20.51 9.92 -44.82
CA ALA A 496 -20.38 11.35 -45.09
C ALA A 496 -19.20 11.98 -44.34
N LEU A 497 -19.07 11.74 -43.03
CA LEU A 497 -17.98 12.29 -42.21
C LEU A 497 -16.60 11.77 -42.64
N ARG A 498 -16.46 10.47 -42.95
CA ARG A 498 -15.17 9.89 -43.37
C ARG A 498 -14.77 10.29 -44.79
N SER A 499 -15.72 10.53 -45.69
CA SER A 499 -15.44 10.94 -47.08
C SER A 499 -15.22 12.44 -47.23
N THR A 500 -15.58 13.24 -46.23
CA THR A 500 -15.51 14.72 -46.26
C THR A 500 -14.12 15.27 -46.62
N PRO A 501 -12.99 14.78 -46.04
CA PRO A 501 -11.66 15.24 -46.42
C PRO A 501 -11.31 14.97 -47.89
N GLY A 502 -11.82 13.87 -48.45
CA GLY A 502 -11.62 13.54 -49.86
C GLY A 502 -12.37 14.49 -50.79
N TRP A 503 -13.59 14.89 -50.42
CA TRP A 503 -14.42 15.79 -51.22
C TRP A 503 -13.80 17.17 -51.39
N ILE A 504 -13.22 17.74 -50.34
CA ILE A 504 -12.53 19.05 -50.44
C ILE A 504 -11.24 18.96 -51.25
N VAL A 505 -10.47 17.88 -51.14
CA VAL A 505 -9.28 17.67 -51.98
C VAL A 505 -9.67 17.56 -53.46
N ILE A 506 -10.71 16.78 -53.79
CA ILE A 506 -11.23 16.65 -55.15
C ILE A 506 -11.76 18.01 -55.66
N GLY A 507 -12.49 18.75 -54.83
CA GLY A 507 -13.02 20.07 -55.16
C GLY A 507 -11.92 21.07 -55.49
N VAL A 508 -10.94 21.22 -54.61
CA VAL A 508 -9.80 22.14 -54.78
C VAL A 508 -8.93 21.72 -55.97
N MET A 509 -8.62 20.44 -56.13
CA MET A 509 -7.84 19.95 -57.27
C MET A 509 -8.57 20.20 -58.60
N SER A 510 -9.88 19.98 -58.66
CA SER A 510 -10.67 20.22 -59.88
C SER A 510 -10.71 21.71 -60.24
N LEU A 511 -10.86 22.60 -59.25
CA LEU A 511 -10.80 24.05 -59.44
C LEU A 511 -9.39 24.54 -59.80
N ALA A 512 -8.33 23.91 -59.26
CA ALA A 512 -6.95 24.23 -59.62
C ALA A 512 -6.60 23.81 -61.05
N ILE A 513 -7.04 22.62 -61.49
CA ILE A 513 -6.89 22.12 -62.86
C ILE A 513 -7.64 23.01 -63.87
N THR A 514 -8.80 23.51 -63.48
CA THR A 514 -9.56 24.48 -64.28
C THR A 514 -8.73 25.73 -64.59
N ARG A 515 -7.94 26.22 -63.63
CA ARG A 515 -7.11 27.42 -63.78
C ARG A 515 -5.94 27.22 -64.76
N SER A 516 -5.52 25.97 -65.01
CA SER A 516 -4.39 25.64 -65.89
C SER A 516 -4.79 25.24 -67.31
N ARG A 517 -6.07 24.98 -67.60
CA ARG A 517 -6.55 24.55 -68.93
C ARG A 517 -7.54 25.55 -69.53
N THR A 518 -7.20 26.13 -70.67
CA THR A 518 -7.98 27.15 -71.41
C THR A 518 -8.74 26.56 -72.62
N GLY A 519 -9.45 25.43 -72.45
CA GLY A 519 -10.27 24.79 -73.49
C GLY A 519 -11.73 24.62 -73.06
N THR A 520 -12.69 25.00 -73.91
CA THR A 520 -14.10 25.29 -73.57
C THR A 520 -14.89 24.15 -72.92
N ASP A 521 -14.71 22.88 -73.34
CA ASP A 521 -15.56 21.79 -72.85
C ASP A 521 -15.05 21.14 -71.56
N ALA A 522 -13.73 20.96 -71.45
CA ALA A 522 -13.11 20.41 -70.24
C ALA A 522 -13.17 21.41 -69.08
N TYR A 523 -13.05 22.71 -69.36
CA TYR A 523 -13.15 23.78 -68.37
C TYR A 523 -14.51 23.77 -67.65
N LEU A 524 -15.60 23.62 -68.41
CA LEU A 524 -16.96 23.58 -67.85
C LEU A 524 -17.17 22.32 -66.99
N ALA A 525 -16.65 21.17 -67.41
CA ALA A 525 -16.77 19.92 -66.65
C ALA A 525 -16.05 19.99 -65.29
N PHE A 526 -14.79 20.45 -65.25
CA PHE A 526 -14.01 20.51 -64.01
C PHE A 526 -14.49 21.62 -63.04
N THR A 527 -15.01 22.74 -63.55
CA THR A 527 -15.65 23.78 -62.72
C THR A 527 -16.90 23.26 -62.02
N VAL A 528 -17.78 22.60 -62.75
CA VAL A 528 -19.03 22.03 -62.20
C VAL A 528 -18.70 20.97 -61.15
N ILE A 529 -17.78 20.05 -61.44
CA ILE A 529 -17.31 19.04 -60.47
C ILE A 529 -16.71 19.72 -59.23
N GLY A 530 -15.84 20.72 -59.43
CA GLY A 530 -15.20 21.46 -58.35
C GLY A 530 -16.20 22.13 -57.39
N TRP A 531 -17.20 22.82 -57.93
CA TRP A 531 -18.26 23.46 -57.14
C TRP A 531 -19.19 22.46 -56.47
N ILE A 532 -19.55 21.36 -57.13
CA ILE A 532 -20.39 20.31 -56.53
C ILE A 532 -19.71 19.70 -55.29
N PHE A 533 -18.45 19.27 -55.41
CA PHE A 533 -17.74 18.65 -54.28
C PHE A 533 -17.43 19.65 -53.16
N THR A 534 -17.13 20.91 -53.50
CA THR A 534 -16.93 21.98 -52.51
C THR A 534 -18.24 22.32 -51.78
N GLY A 535 -19.37 22.39 -52.50
CA GLY A 535 -20.69 22.62 -51.90
C GLY A 535 -21.13 21.46 -51.00
N LEU A 536 -20.88 20.22 -51.43
CA LEU A 536 -21.14 19.02 -50.63
C LEU A 536 -20.30 18.99 -49.35
N TYR A 537 -19.02 19.40 -49.44
CA TYR A 537 -18.14 19.59 -48.28
C TYR A 537 -18.70 20.61 -47.30
N ILE A 538 -19.10 21.80 -47.76
CA ILE A 538 -19.67 22.86 -46.90
C ILE A 538 -20.94 22.36 -46.21
N LEU A 539 -21.81 21.65 -46.92
CA LEU A 539 -23.05 21.11 -46.36
C LEU A 539 -22.79 20.10 -45.23
N VAL A 540 -21.87 19.16 -45.44
CA VAL A 540 -21.54 18.17 -44.40
C VAL A 540 -20.74 18.79 -43.25
N MET A 541 -19.92 19.79 -43.53
CA MET A 541 -19.19 20.55 -42.51
C MET A 541 -20.14 21.32 -41.59
N LEU A 542 -21.16 22.01 -42.14
CA LEU A 542 -22.19 22.67 -41.34
C LEU A 542 -23.08 21.68 -40.58
N ALA A 543 -23.30 20.49 -41.13
CA ALA A 543 -24.07 19.42 -40.47
C ALA A 543 -23.23 18.56 -39.52
N SER A 544 -21.90 18.76 -39.43
CA SER A 544 -20.99 17.82 -38.76
C SER A 544 -21.29 17.60 -37.28
N PRO A 545 -21.65 18.62 -36.46
CA PRO A 545 -21.93 18.37 -35.03
C PRO A 545 -23.16 17.46 -34.84
N TYR A 546 -24.18 17.62 -35.69
CA TYR A 546 -25.38 16.78 -35.68
C TYR A 546 -25.10 15.35 -36.21
N LEU A 547 -24.30 15.23 -37.27
CA LEU A 547 -23.93 13.92 -37.81
C LEU A 547 -23.09 13.10 -36.81
N ILE A 548 -22.22 13.77 -36.05
CA ILE A 548 -21.44 13.13 -34.99
C ILE A 548 -22.36 12.68 -33.84
N SER A 549 -23.30 13.51 -33.39
CA SER A 549 -24.21 13.11 -32.32
C SER A 549 -25.04 11.86 -32.67
N ILE A 550 -25.45 11.70 -33.93
CA ILE A 550 -26.14 10.47 -34.41
C ILE A 550 -25.29 9.20 -34.21
N LEU A 551 -23.97 9.30 -34.31
CA LEU A 551 -23.06 8.16 -34.17
C LEU A 551 -22.95 7.69 -32.71
N TYR A 552 -22.98 8.60 -31.74
CA TYR A 552 -22.70 8.31 -30.32
C TYR A 552 -23.92 8.35 -29.40
N VAL A 553 -25.02 8.98 -29.81
CA VAL A 553 -26.29 9.01 -29.06
C VAL A 553 -27.16 7.81 -29.45
N GLY A 554 -27.81 7.21 -28.45
CA GLY A 554 -28.76 6.10 -28.62
C GLY A 554 -28.37 4.84 -27.84
N LYS A 555 -29.15 3.77 -28.07
CA LYS A 555 -28.97 2.46 -27.41
C LYS A 555 -27.67 1.79 -27.85
N THR A 556 -26.85 1.41 -26.88
CA THR A 556 -25.62 0.62 -27.00
C THR A 556 -25.95 -0.88 -26.92
N TRP A 557 -25.20 -1.71 -27.63
CA TRP A 557 -25.30 -3.18 -27.53
C TRP A 557 -24.22 -3.76 -26.63
N ALA A 558 -23.01 -3.22 -26.71
CA ALA A 558 -21.89 -3.59 -25.86
C ALA A 558 -20.90 -2.42 -25.75
N SER A 559 -20.02 -2.48 -24.77
CA SER A 559 -18.92 -1.55 -24.56
C SER A 559 -17.63 -2.33 -24.34
N GLN A 560 -16.50 -1.71 -24.67
CA GLN A 560 -15.19 -2.25 -24.35
C GLN A 560 -15.08 -2.42 -22.83
N PRO A 561 -14.79 -3.64 -22.34
CA PRO A 561 -14.63 -3.89 -20.91
C PRO A 561 -13.37 -3.22 -20.37
N TRP A 562 -13.56 -2.41 -19.33
CA TRP A 562 -12.54 -1.75 -18.53
C TRP A 562 -12.99 -1.73 -17.08
N LEU A 563 -12.00 -1.79 -16.18
CA LEU A 563 -12.19 -1.58 -14.74
C LEU A 563 -11.42 -0.31 -14.37
N PHE A 564 -12.13 0.77 -14.12
CA PHE A 564 -11.54 2.03 -13.67
C PHE A 564 -11.79 2.22 -12.17
N GLY A 565 -10.77 2.67 -11.45
CA GLY A 565 -10.86 2.95 -10.03
C GLY A 565 -10.43 4.38 -9.71
N PHE A 566 -11.10 5.01 -8.75
CA PHE A 566 -10.61 6.23 -8.11
C PHE A 566 -10.92 6.24 -6.61
N GLU A 567 -10.12 7.00 -5.85
CA GLU A 567 -10.29 7.22 -4.41
C GLU A 567 -11.36 8.29 -4.16
N GLY A 568 -12.35 7.98 -3.33
CA GLY A 568 -13.47 8.86 -3.00
C GLY A 568 -14.79 8.53 -3.69
N TYR A 569 -15.77 9.39 -3.44
CA TYR A 569 -17.12 9.36 -4.00
C TYR A 569 -17.29 10.49 -5.02
N MET A 570 -18.11 10.25 -6.03
CA MET A 570 -18.51 11.22 -7.05
C MET A 570 -19.90 10.85 -7.56
N GLU A 571 -20.67 11.85 -8.00
CA GLU A 571 -22.01 11.57 -8.53
C GLU A 571 -21.95 10.77 -9.83
N ILE A 572 -22.89 9.85 -10.01
CA ILE A 572 -22.87 8.92 -11.16
C ILE A 572 -22.92 9.64 -12.51
N GLY A 573 -23.62 10.78 -12.57
CA GLY A 573 -23.70 11.61 -13.78
C GLY A 573 -22.37 12.25 -14.16
N GLU A 574 -21.58 12.66 -13.18
CA GLU A 574 -20.24 13.21 -13.38
C GLU A 574 -19.27 12.11 -13.85
N ILE A 575 -19.32 10.93 -13.24
CA ILE A 575 -18.56 9.75 -13.68
C ILE A 575 -18.88 9.44 -15.15
N GLU A 576 -20.15 9.46 -15.54
CA GLU A 576 -20.57 9.18 -16.91
C GLU A 576 -20.00 10.21 -17.91
N GLN A 577 -19.95 11.49 -17.53
CA GLN A 577 -19.35 12.54 -18.35
C GLN A 577 -17.83 12.36 -18.51
N LEU A 578 -17.12 11.96 -17.46
CA LEU A 578 -15.66 11.77 -17.53
C LEU A 578 -15.25 10.54 -18.36
N VAL A 579 -16.07 9.49 -18.34
CA VAL A 579 -15.82 8.22 -19.06
C VAL A 579 -16.31 8.26 -20.51
N PHE A 580 -17.52 8.78 -20.77
CA PHE A 580 -18.14 8.75 -22.10
C PHE A 580 -18.26 10.12 -22.77
N GLY A 581 -17.94 11.21 -22.05
CA GLY A 581 -18.08 12.58 -22.52
C GLY A 581 -19.48 13.18 -22.37
N ILE A 582 -20.50 12.37 -22.11
CA ILE A 582 -21.90 12.81 -22.00
C ILE A 582 -22.64 11.96 -20.97
N ASN A 583 -23.47 12.61 -20.16
CA ASN A 583 -24.41 11.92 -19.27
C ASN A 583 -25.70 11.59 -20.02
N LEU A 584 -25.93 10.31 -20.30
CA LEU A 584 -27.15 9.77 -20.89
C LEU A 584 -27.90 8.82 -19.94
N GLY A 585 -27.49 8.76 -18.67
CA GLY A 585 -28.04 7.82 -17.68
C GLY A 585 -27.78 6.35 -18.03
N ARG A 586 -26.61 6.06 -18.61
CA ARG A 586 -26.17 4.70 -18.97
C ARG A 586 -25.58 3.97 -17.78
N LEU A 587 -24.84 4.68 -16.94
CA LEU A 587 -24.25 4.10 -15.74
C LEU A 587 -25.32 3.91 -14.67
N LYS A 588 -25.25 2.79 -13.96
CA LYS A 588 -26.14 2.48 -12.84
C LYS A 588 -25.33 2.11 -11.61
N TRP A 589 -25.84 2.46 -10.43
CA TRP A 589 -25.29 1.94 -9.18
C TRP A 589 -25.52 0.44 -9.10
N SER A 590 -24.54 -0.30 -8.57
CA SER A 590 -24.67 -1.74 -8.38
C SER A 590 -25.60 -2.06 -7.20
N PRO A 591 -26.62 -2.91 -7.38
CA PRO A 591 -27.67 -3.12 -6.38
C PRO A 591 -27.24 -3.97 -5.16
N TYR A 592 -26.28 -4.89 -5.35
CA TYR A 592 -25.85 -5.86 -4.33
C TYR A 592 -24.37 -6.27 -4.46
N SER A 593 -23.53 -5.39 -5.04
CA SER A 593 -22.12 -5.73 -5.31
C SER A 593 -21.24 -5.60 -4.08
N SER A 594 -21.43 -4.59 -3.23
CA SER A 594 -20.61 -4.34 -2.03
C SER A 594 -21.45 -4.22 -0.75
N ASP A 595 -20.77 -4.07 0.39
CA ASP A 595 -21.37 -3.75 1.69
C ASP A 595 -22.10 -2.39 1.71
N LEU A 596 -21.77 -1.52 0.78
CA LEU A 596 -22.34 -0.18 0.61
C LEU A 596 -23.45 -0.11 -0.44
N SER A 597 -23.64 -1.15 -1.25
CA SER A 597 -24.67 -1.18 -2.29
C SER A 597 -26.08 -1.02 -1.70
N LEU A 598 -26.90 -0.23 -2.39
CA LEU A 598 -28.32 -0.03 -2.07
C LEU A 598 -29.14 -0.32 -3.31
N HIS A 599 -30.36 -0.81 -3.12
CA HIS A 599 -31.32 -1.00 -4.19
C HIS A 599 -32.74 -0.68 -3.73
N VAL A 600 -33.61 -0.42 -4.69
CA VAL A 600 -35.04 -0.21 -4.50
C VAL A 600 -35.82 -0.97 -5.56
N SER A 601 -37.04 -1.39 -5.21
CA SER A 601 -37.98 -1.94 -6.19
C SER A 601 -38.67 -0.78 -6.90
N GLN A 602 -38.46 -0.67 -8.21
CA GLN A 602 -39.14 0.29 -9.06
C GLN A 602 -39.89 -0.46 -10.15
N ASN A 603 -41.22 -0.39 -10.14
CA ASN A 603 -42.09 -1.13 -11.07
C ASN A 603 -41.86 -2.66 -11.09
N GLY A 604 -41.45 -3.25 -9.96
CA GLY A 604 -41.13 -4.67 -9.86
C GLY A 604 -39.72 -5.05 -10.32
N GLU A 605 -38.93 -4.07 -10.78
CA GLU A 605 -37.51 -4.27 -11.13
C GLU A 605 -36.60 -3.82 -9.98
N CYS A 606 -35.50 -4.56 -9.75
CA CYS A 606 -34.47 -4.17 -8.79
C CYS A 606 -33.54 -3.14 -9.43
N VAL A 607 -33.53 -1.92 -8.88
CA VAL A 607 -32.70 -0.82 -9.38
C VAL A 607 -31.76 -0.36 -8.29
N GLY A 608 -30.46 -0.30 -8.62
CA GLY A 608 -29.45 0.22 -7.70
C GLY A 608 -29.65 1.70 -7.40
N LYS A 609 -29.51 2.07 -6.14
CA LYS A 609 -29.65 3.43 -5.64
C LYS A 609 -28.29 3.94 -5.15
N ASP A 610 -28.13 5.25 -5.15
CA ASP A 610 -26.93 5.89 -4.64
C ASP A 610 -26.62 5.48 -3.18
N PRO A 611 -25.44 4.92 -2.90
CA PRO A 611 -25.02 4.51 -1.56
C PRO A 611 -25.12 5.62 -0.51
N THR A 612 -24.95 6.88 -0.90
CA THR A 612 -25.00 8.04 0.01
C THR A 612 -26.40 8.37 0.51
N CYS A 613 -27.44 7.77 -0.08
CA CYS A 613 -28.80 7.86 0.46
C CYS A 613 -28.95 7.23 1.85
N ARG A 614 -28.01 6.36 2.27
CA ARG A 614 -27.92 5.86 3.63
C ARG A 614 -27.05 6.81 4.46
N GLU A 615 -27.61 7.32 5.56
CA GLU A 615 -26.96 8.33 6.40
C GLU A 615 -25.58 7.88 6.91
N SER A 616 -25.44 6.63 7.34
CA SER A 616 -24.15 6.08 7.79
C SER A 616 -23.09 6.05 6.67
N THR A 617 -23.48 5.83 5.41
CA THR A 617 -22.58 5.89 4.26
C THR A 617 -22.17 7.34 3.99
N ALA A 618 -23.12 8.29 4.02
CA ALA A 618 -22.84 9.71 3.81
C ALA A 618 -21.89 10.28 4.88
N GLN A 619 -22.13 9.94 6.15
CA GLN A 619 -21.23 10.28 7.25
C GLN A 619 -19.83 9.68 7.04
N PHE A 620 -19.75 8.42 6.62
CA PHE A 620 -18.46 7.79 6.32
C PHE A 620 -17.73 8.46 5.14
N VAL A 621 -18.43 8.85 4.07
CA VAL A 621 -17.85 9.60 2.95
C VAL A 621 -17.24 10.91 3.44
N SER A 622 -17.94 11.62 4.33
CA SER A 622 -17.42 12.87 4.91
C SER A 622 -16.21 12.65 5.81
N ALA A 623 -16.19 11.58 6.62
CA ALA A 623 -15.10 11.23 7.51
C ALA A 623 -13.85 10.73 6.76
N ALA A 624 -14.03 9.97 5.67
CA ALA A 624 -12.96 9.37 4.88
C ALA A 624 -11.99 10.41 4.29
N ARG A 625 -12.44 11.67 4.10
CA ARG A 625 -11.62 12.82 3.69
C ARG A 625 -10.39 13.03 4.57
N ASN A 626 -10.51 12.74 5.87
CA ASN A 626 -9.47 12.96 6.88
C ASN A 626 -8.91 11.65 7.45
N SER A 627 -9.09 10.52 6.75
CA SER A 627 -8.59 9.21 7.20
C SER A 627 -7.10 9.22 7.51
N ARG A 628 -6.64 8.41 8.47
CA ARG A 628 -5.21 8.25 8.75
C ARG A 628 -4.59 7.18 7.87
N TYR A 629 -3.29 7.01 8.01
CA TYR A 629 -2.56 5.91 7.37
C TYR A 629 -3.08 4.56 7.89
N GLY A 630 -3.37 3.62 6.99
CA GLY A 630 -3.82 2.26 7.35
C GLY A 630 -5.29 2.12 7.75
N GLU A 631 -6.00 3.23 7.95
CA GLU A 631 -7.45 3.22 8.16
C GLU A 631 -8.20 2.87 6.87
N LEU A 632 -9.45 2.43 7.03
CA LEU A 632 -10.34 2.16 5.90
C LEU A 632 -10.62 3.45 5.10
N LYS A 633 -10.42 3.36 3.80
CA LYS A 633 -10.68 4.40 2.82
C LYS A 633 -11.82 3.98 1.90
N LEU A 634 -12.34 4.97 1.18
CA LEU A 634 -13.46 4.79 0.25
C LEU A 634 -12.94 4.81 -1.19
N PHE A 635 -13.35 3.84 -1.99
CA PHE A 635 -12.99 3.74 -3.39
C PHE A 635 -14.23 3.49 -4.25
N THR A 636 -14.20 4.02 -5.47
CA THR A 636 -15.25 3.79 -6.47
C THR A 636 -14.66 2.99 -7.63
N LEU A 637 -15.33 1.89 -7.97
CA LEU A 637 -15.04 1.04 -9.12
C LEU A 637 -16.09 1.26 -10.21
N VAL A 638 -15.65 1.52 -11.43
CA VAL A 638 -16.49 1.66 -12.62
C VAL A 638 -16.19 0.50 -13.56
N ASP A 639 -17.18 -0.36 -13.80
CA ASP A 639 -17.11 -1.42 -14.79
C ASP A 639 -17.87 -1.00 -16.05
N THR A 640 -17.14 -0.82 -17.16
CA THR A 640 -17.73 -0.37 -18.42
C THR A 640 -18.40 -1.51 -19.19
N ASN A 641 -18.20 -2.78 -18.85
CA ASN A 641 -18.86 -3.91 -19.52
C ASN A 641 -20.33 -4.03 -19.10
N THR A 642 -20.56 -4.03 -17.78
CA THR A 642 -21.90 -4.07 -17.17
C THR A 642 -22.52 -2.68 -17.02
N LEU A 643 -21.73 -1.62 -17.24
CA LEU A 643 -22.10 -0.21 -17.03
C LEU A 643 -22.54 0.06 -15.59
N THR A 644 -21.86 -0.58 -14.63
CA THR A 644 -22.15 -0.43 -13.20
C THR A 644 -21.07 0.33 -12.46
N VAL A 645 -21.48 1.14 -11.50
CA VAL A 645 -20.60 1.81 -10.53
C VAL A 645 -20.78 1.17 -9.16
N THR A 646 -19.68 0.82 -8.50
CA THR A 646 -19.69 0.20 -7.17
C THR A 646 -18.82 1.01 -6.22
N LEU A 647 -19.40 1.46 -5.11
CA LEU A 647 -18.69 2.08 -4.00
C LEU A 647 -18.29 0.99 -3.00
N PHE A 648 -17.05 0.97 -2.53
CA PHE A 648 -16.59 -0.05 -1.58
C PHE A 648 -15.51 0.49 -0.64
N ARG A 649 -15.27 -0.23 0.46
CA ARG A 649 -14.26 0.11 1.47
C ARG A 649 -13.01 -0.76 1.32
N ALA A 650 -11.83 -0.17 1.44
CA ALA A 650 -10.57 -0.92 1.45
C ALA A 650 -9.50 -0.12 2.19
N ARG A 651 -8.45 -0.78 2.71
CA ARG A 651 -7.30 -0.05 3.30
C ARG A 651 -6.38 0.49 2.22
N ARG A 652 -6.21 -0.27 1.13
CA ARG A 652 -5.38 0.08 -0.02
C ARG A 652 -6.17 -0.06 -1.32
N PRO A 653 -5.83 0.72 -2.36
CA PRO A 653 -6.41 0.59 -3.70
C PRO A 653 -6.15 -0.83 -4.26
N PRO A 654 -7.20 -1.61 -4.54
CA PRO A 654 -7.03 -2.94 -5.13
C PRO A 654 -6.53 -2.85 -6.57
N VAL A 655 -5.41 -3.48 -6.89
CA VAL A 655 -4.81 -3.39 -8.24
C VAL A 655 -5.33 -4.47 -9.21
N ALA A 656 -5.99 -5.50 -8.69
CA ALA A 656 -6.56 -6.58 -9.46
C ALA A 656 -7.93 -7.01 -8.90
N MET A 657 -8.83 -7.39 -9.81
CA MET A 657 -10.07 -8.09 -9.50
C MET A 657 -9.93 -9.55 -9.94
N LEU A 658 -10.12 -10.50 -9.02
CA LEU A 658 -10.01 -11.94 -9.26
C LEU A 658 -11.33 -12.64 -8.97
N LEU A 659 -11.93 -13.28 -9.97
CA LEU A 659 -13.12 -14.12 -9.82
C LEU A 659 -12.68 -15.51 -9.34
N CYS A 660 -13.02 -15.82 -8.09
CA CYS A 660 -12.58 -17.04 -7.41
C CYS A 660 -13.72 -18.00 -7.07
N GLY A 661 -14.97 -17.52 -7.07
CA GLY A 661 -16.14 -18.35 -6.78
C GLY A 661 -17.42 -17.78 -7.37
N SER A 662 -18.51 -18.52 -7.25
CA SER A 662 -19.85 -18.12 -7.69
C SER A 662 -20.88 -18.45 -6.62
N GLU A 663 -21.96 -17.68 -6.56
CA GLU A 663 -22.99 -17.81 -5.54
C GLU A 663 -24.31 -17.21 -6.05
N GLY A 664 -25.37 -18.00 -6.08
CA GLY A 664 -26.72 -17.53 -6.44
C GLY A 664 -26.83 -16.84 -7.80
N GLY A 665 -26.03 -17.27 -8.79
CA GLY A 665 -25.98 -16.67 -10.13
C GLY A 665 -25.06 -15.46 -10.30
N MET A 666 -24.36 -15.06 -9.23
CA MET A 666 -23.36 -13.99 -9.20
C MET A 666 -21.96 -14.56 -9.00
N GLN A 667 -20.92 -13.79 -9.35
CA GLN A 667 -19.52 -14.15 -9.16
C GLN A 667 -18.95 -13.44 -7.92
N ARG A 668 -18.21 -14.17 -7.08
CA ARG A 668 -17.43 -13.64 -5.95
C ARG A 668 -16.07 -13.16 -6.47
N ALA A 669 -15.92 -11.84 -6.52
CA ALA A 669 -14.78 -11.13 -7.06
C ALA A 669 -13.91 -10.56 -5.93
N LEU A 670 -12.72 -11.12 -5.73
CA LEU A 670 -11.75 -10.62 -4.76
C LEU A 670 -11.09 -9.38 -5.34
N LEU A 671 -11.12 -8.30 -4.57
CA LEU A 671 -10.35 -7.10 -4.83
C LEU A 671 -9.02 -7.20 -4.08
N CYS A 672 -7.91 -7.26 -4.80
CA CYS A 672 -6.59 -7.49 -4.21
C CYS A 672 -5.62 -6.32 -4.37
N SER A 673 -4.99 -5.88 -3.28
CA SER A 673 -3.77 -5.06 -3.33
C SER A 673 -2.55 -5.94 -3.60
N TYR A 674 -1.45 -5.36 -4.10
CA TYR A 674 -0.23 -6.11 -4.43
C TYR A 674 0.95 -5.65 -3.58
N ASP A 675 1.50 -6.55 -2.78
CA ASP A 675 2.78 -6.35 -2.12
C ASP A 675 3.91 -6.82 -3.04
N TRP A 676 4.57 -5.86 -3.67
CA TRP A 676 5.65 -6.11 -4.62
C TRP A 676 6.90 -6.73 -4.00
N LYS A 677 7.09 -6.61 -2.67
CA LYS A 677 8.26 -7.18 -1.96
C LYS A 677 8.12 -8.69 -1.80
N SER A 678 6.98 -9.12 -1.25
CA SER A 678 6.67 -10.55 -1.08
C SER A 678 6.11 -11.18 -2.36
N GLN A 679 5.77 -10.36 -3.36
CA GLN A 679 5.03 -10.75 -4.57
C GLN A 679 3.71 -11.41 -4.18
N THR A 680 2.98 -10.84 -3.23
CA THR A 680 1.74 -11.40 -2.69
C THR A 680 0.58 -10.46 -2.99
N LEU A 681 -0.52 -11.01 -3.50
CA LEU A 681 -1.80 -10.33 -3.56
C LEU A 681 -2.48 -10.44 -2.20
N TYR A 682 -3.00 -9.35 -1.67
CA TYR A 682 -3.75 -9.37 -0.42
C TYR A 682 -5.17 -8.93 -0.68
N ARG A 683 -6.12 -9.68 -0.15
CA ARG A 683 -7.54 -9.37 -0.28
C ARG A 683 -7.88 -8.13 0.53
N GLU A 684 -8.38 -7.10 -0.13
CA GLU A 684 -8.84 -5.85 0.49
C GLU A 684 -10.37 -5.82 0.63
N ASN A 685 -11.09 -6.46 -0.30
CA ASN A 685 -12.55 -6.58 -0.27
C ASN A 685 -12.99 -7.76 -1.16
N VAL A 686 -14.25 -8.15 -1.09
CA VAL A 686 -14.91 -9.11 -1.99
C VAL A 686 -16.21 -8.50 -2.50
N LEU A 687 -16.38 -8.46 -3.81
CA LEU A 687 -17.58 -7.96 -4.47
C LEU A 687 -18.41 -9.10 -5.08
N ARG A 688 -19.70 -8.85 -5.29
CA ARG A 688 -20.58 -9.69 -6.13
C ARG A 688 -20.75 -9.03 -7.49
N VAL A 689 -20.30 -9.69 -8.55
CA VAL A 689 -20.35 -9.16 -9.93
C VAL A 689 -21.11 -10.08 -10.86
N ASP A 690 -21.70 -9.52 -11.91
CA ASP A 690 -22.53 -10.27 -12.85
C ASP A 690 -21.72 -11.38 -13.55
N THR A 691 -22.39 -12.50 -13.84
CA THR A 691 -21.77 -13.63 -14.55
C THR A 691 -21.22 -13.25 -15.93
N LEU A 692 -21.77 -12.21 -16.59
CA LEU A 692 -21.26 -11.67 -17.86
C LEU A 692 -19.83 -11.13 -17.78
N VAL A 693 -19.34 -10.81 -16.58
CA VAL A 693 -17.96 -10.37 -16.36
C VAL A 693 -16.99 -11.54 -16.57
N LEU A 694 -17.37 -12.75 -16.13
CA LEU A 694 -16.57 -13.96 -16.22
C LEU A 694 -16.21 -14.31 -17.68
N ASP A 695 -17.19 -14.24 -18.57
CA ASP A 695 -17.04 -14.59 -20.00
C ASP A 695 -15.99 -13.75 -20.75
N LYS A 696 -15.69 -12.55 -20.22
CA LYS A 696 -14.76 -11.61 -20.84
C LYS A 696 -13.43 -11.49 -20.11
N MET A 697 -13.21 -12.23 -19.02
CA MET A 697 -11.96 -12.24 -18.28
C MET A 697 -11.04 -13.38 -18.71
N SER A 698 -9.72 -13.15 -18.57
CA SER A 698 -8.71 -14.18 -18.85
C SER A 698 -8.33 -14.94 -17.58
N ARG A 699 -7.90 -16.19 -17.72
CA ARG A 699 -7.37 -16.97 -16.59
C ARG A 699 -6.02 -16.42 -16.10
N VAL A 700 -5.82 -16.51 -14.80
CA VAL A 700 -4.57 -16.24 -14.08
C VAL A 700 -4.05 -17.57 -13.56
N ASP A 701 -2.88 -17.98 -14.07
CA ASP A 701 -2.37 -19.33 -13.85
C ASP A 701 -1.95 -19.59 -12.40
N ARG A 702 -1.04 -18.81 -11.83
CA ARG A 702 -0.44 -19.09 -10.52
C ARG A 702 -0.18 -17.81 -9.78
N PHE A 703 -0.80 -17.62 -8.63
CA PHE A 703 -0.72 -16.38 -7.87
C PHE A 703 -0.66 -16.64 -6.37
N ARG A 704 0.14 -15.86 -5.64
CA ARG A 704 0.18 -15.94 -4.18
C ARG A 704 -0.83 -14.96 -3.58
N LEU A 705 -1.69 -15.46 -2.69
CA LEU A 705 -2.76 -14.72 -2.03
C LEU A 705 -2.59 -14.76 -0.51
N GLY A 706 -2.75 -13.63 0.16
CA GLY A 706 -2.93 -13.53 1.61
C GLY A 706 -4.30 -12.92 1.93
N LEU A 707 -4.87 -13.30 3.08
CA LEU A 707 -6.17 -12.78 3.52
C LEU A 707 -6.07 -11.36 4.06
N ASN A 708 -5.08 -11.10 4.93
CA ASN A 708 -4.81 -9.80 5.51
C ASN A 708 -3.37 -9.41 5.22
N ARG A 709 -3.16 -8.25 4.59
CA ARG A 709 -1.82 -7.70 4.42
C ARG A 709 -1.33 -7.25 5.79
N PRO A 710 -0.19 -7.77 6.30
CA PRO A 710 0.40 -7.18 7.48
C PRO A 710 0.59 -5.69 7.18
N MET A 711 0.13 -4.83 8.09
CA MET A 711 0.59 -3.45 8.07
C MET A 711 2.10 -3.58 8.16
N ALA A 712 2.81 -3.17 7.11
CA ALA A 712 4.25 -3.32 7.06
C ALA A 712 4.80 -2.83 8.40
N GLU A 713 5.79 -3.54 8.95
CA GLU A 713 6.71 -3.00 9.94
C GLU A 713 7.47 -1.82 9.31
N THR A 714 6.77 -0.74 8.97
CA THR A 714 7.33 0.60 9.05
C THR A 714 7.29 0.95 10.53
N ALA A 715 8.10 0.25 11.33
CA ALA A 715 8.33 0.47 12.76
C ALA A 715 7.20 1.25 13.47
N ASP A 716 6.08 0.58 13.74
CA ASP A 716 5.20 1.01 14.84
C ASP A 716 5.53 0.10 16.03
N VAL A 717 6.72 0.33 16.58
CA VAL A 717 7.04 -0.07 17.95
C VAL A 717 6.94 1.22 18.74
N ASN A 718 5.76 1.44 19.34
CA ASN A 718 5.37 2.65 20.06
C ASN A 718 5.22 3.88 19.14
N GLY A 719 4.29 4.77 19.51
CA GLY A 719 4.15 6.07 18.86
C GLY A 719 5.52 6.72 18.66
N LYS A 720 5.69 7.42 17.52
CA LYS A 720 6.99 7.96 17.08
C LYS A 720 7.81 8.48 18.26
N PRO A 721 9.09 8.07 18.38
CA PRO A 721 9.89 8.37 19.55
C PRO A 721 9.97 9.87 19.76
N LYS A 722 9.88 10.30 21.02
CA LYS A 722 10.01 11.70 21.39
C LYS A 722 11.39 12.22 20.98
N VAL A 723 11.42 13.39 20.35
CA VAL A 723 12.64 14.07 19.92
C VAL A 723 12.83 15.35 20.71
N ALA A 724 13.99 15.49 21.34
CA ALA A 724 14.43 16.74 21.93
C ALA A 724 15.18 17.57 20.91
N PHE A 725 14.89 18.86 20.83
CA PHE A 725 15.47 19.77 19.86
C PHE A 725 15.97 21.05 20.54
N ILE A 726 17.30 21.22 20.58
CA ILE A 726 17.91 22.40 21.19
C ILE A 726 18.58 23.25 20.11
N GLY A 727 18.18 24.52 20.07
CA GLY A 727 18.61 25.51 19.07
C GLY A 727 17.58 25.69 17.96
N LEU A 728 16.57 26.50 18.21
CA LEU A 728 15.46 26.87 17.31
C LEU A 728 15.77 28.18 16.54
N GLY A 729 17.02 28.31 16.07
CA GLY A 729 17.47 29.41 15.23
C GLY A 729 16.98 29.32 13.78
N ALA A 730 17.63 30.05 12.87
CA ALA A 730 17.23 30.15 11.45
C ALA A 730 17.04 28.78 10.77
N MET A 731 17.95 27.83 11.01
CA MET A 731 17.82 26.46 10.49
C MET A 731 17.01 25.56 11.41
N GLY A 732 17.28 25.62 12.71
CA GLY A 732 16.72 24.71 13.70
C GLY A 732 15.20 24.80 13.85
N ARG A 733 14.60 25.97 13.67
CA ARG A 733 13.14 26.14 13.73
C ARG A 733 12.41 25.40 12.60
N GLY A 734 12.85 25.54 11.36
CA GLY A 734 12.28 24.81 10.22
C GLY A 734 12.42 23.30 10.39
N MET A 735 13.58 22.89 10.91
CA MET A 735 13.87 21.54 11.36
C MET A 735 12.97 21.07 12.52
N ALA A 736 12.51 21.90 13.44
CA ALA A 736 11.61 21.42 14.50
C ALA A 736 10.16 21.25 13.98
N ILE A 737 9.70 22.20 13.16
CA ILE A 737 8.32 22.23 12.66
C ILE A 737 8.01 21.06 11.74
N GLN A 738 8.91 20.74 10.82
CA GLN A 738 8.67 19.63 9.90
C GLN A 738 8.75 18.24 10.60
N LEU A 739 9.08 18.16 11.90
CA LEU A 739 9.08 16.90 12.67
C LEU A 739 7.67 16.70 13.21
N LEU A 740 7.12 17.79 13.71
CA LEU A 740 5.73 17.89 14.14
C LEU A 740 4.80 17.59 12.96
N SER A 741 5.06 18.12 11.76
CA SER A 741 4.27 17.82 10.55
C SER A 741 4.32 16.33 10.18
N GLU A 742 5.42 15.65 10.52
CA GLU A 742 5.55 14.21 10.34
C GLU A 742 5.03 13.39 11.53
N GLY A 743 4.53 14.02 12.59
CA GLY A 743 3.93 13.35 13.73
C GLY A 743 4.92 12.88 14.80
N PHE A 744 6.15 13.38 14.82
CA PHE A 744 7.06 13.17 15.95
C PHE A 744 6.67 14.09 17.11
N PRO A 745 6.60 13.59 18.36
CA PRO A 745 6.50 14.45 19.54
C PRO A 745 7.81 15.21 19.72
N VAL A 746 7.79 16.54 19.62
CA VAL A 746 8.99 17.38 19.76
C VAL A 746 8.94 18.16 21.07
N SER A 747 10.03 18.09 21.85
CA SER A 747 10.32 19.04 22.93
C SER A 747 11.44 19.97 22.51
N GLY A 748 11.24 21.28 22.65
CA GLY A 748 12.17 22.28 22.18
C GLY A 748 12.70 23.19 23.29
N PHE A 749 13.95 23.63 23.12
CA PHE A 749 14.57 24.67 23.96
C PHE A 749 15.42 25.62 23.12
N ASP A 750 15.34 26.92 23.43
CA ASP A 750 16.13 28.00 22.85
C ASP A 750 16.19 29.17 23.85
N LEU A 751 17.17 30.07 23.70
CA LEU A 751 17.28 31.28 24.52
C LEU A 751 16.31 32.38 24.04
N ASN A 752 15.87 32.31 22.78
CA ASN A 752 14.93 33.27 22.19
C ASN A 752 13.47 32.86 22.49
N PRO A 753 12.72 33.63 23.30
CA PRO A 753 11.34 33.30 23.66
C PRO A 753 10.41 33.22 22.43
N MET A 754 10.63 34.06 21.41
CA MET A 754 9.82 34.04 20.18
C MET A 754 9.93 32.72 19.42
N SER A 755 11.10 32.08 19.44
CA SER A 755 11.30 30.77 18.81
C SER A 755 10.54 29.67 19.55
N LEU A 756 10.43 29.78 20.87
CA LEU A 756 9.67 28.83 21.71
C LEU A 756 8.15 29.00 21.51
N GLU A 757 7.66 30.23 21.48
CA GLU A 757 6.25 30.53 21.19
C GLU A 757 5.82 29.99 19.82
N THR A 758 6.69 30.13 18.81
CA THR A 758 6.44 29.58 17.48
C THR A 758 6.33 28.06 17.50
N LEU A 759 7.17 27.36 18.29
CA LEU A 759 7.11 25.91 18.41
C LEU A 759 5.83 25.44 19.11
N LEU A 760 5.43 26.11 20.19
CA LEU A 760 4.17 25.84 20.91
C LEU A 760 2.95 26.01 19.99
N ALA A 761 2.91 27.09 19.21
CA ALA A 761 1.82 27.35 18.27
C ALA A 761 1.68 26.26 17.20
N MET A 762 2.77 25.59 16.85
CA MET A 762 2.80 24.49 15.87
C MET A 762 2.55 23.11 16.49
N GLY A 763 2.22 23.03 17.78
CA GLY A 763 1.89 21.79 18.49
C GLY A 763 3.08 21.06 19.13
N GLY A 764 4.25 21.70 19.23
CA GLY A 764 5.39 21.19 19.99
C GLY A 764 5.31 21.51 21.49
N THR A 765 6.17 20.88 22.28
CA THR A 765 6.33 21.19 23.72
C THR A 765 7.57 22.04 23.93
N VAL A 766 7.55 22.93 24.93
CA VAL A 766 8.70 23.77 25.30
C VAL A 766 9.17 23.39 26.70
N ALA A 767 10.47 23.21 26.86
CA ALA A 767 11.10 22.98 28.14
C ALA A 767 11.81 24.25 28.64
N PRO A 768 11.97 24.45 29.96
CA PRO A 768 12.65 25.62 30.52
C PRO A 768 14.18 25.47 30.63
N SER A 769 14.73 24.26 30.40
CA SER A 769 16.17 24.00 30.42
C SER A 769 16.59 22.89 29.44
N PRO A 770 17.87 22.82 29.01
CA PRO A 770 18.39 21.72 28.18
C PRO A 770 18.15 20.34 28.79
N ARG A 771 18.36 20.19 30.10
CA ARG A 771 18.10 18.96 30.87
C ARG A 771 16.65 18.50 30.76
N GLU A 772 15.69 19.42 30.93
CA GLU A 772 14.27 19.09 30.86
C GLU A 772 13.80 18.82 29.43
N CYS A 773 14.42 19.48 28.45
CA CYS A 773 14.13 19.27 27.02
C CYS A 773 14.40 17.82 26.58
N VAL A 774 15.48 17.22 27.08
CA VAL A 774 15.88 15.85 26.73
C VAL A 774 15.20 14.75 27.54
N HIS A 775 14.38 15.12 28.54
CA HIS A 775 13.68 14.15 29.38
C HIS A 775 12.73 13.28 28.53
N ASP A 776 12.79 11.96 28.72
CA ASP A 776 12.05 10.93 27.96
C ASP A 776 12.29 10.92 26.43
N ALA A 777 13.29 11.65 25.93
CA ALA A 777 13.58 11.71 24.50
C ALA A 777 14.67 10.69 24.10
N SER A 778 14.33 9.75 23.23
CA SER A 778 15.29 8.78 22.68
C SER A 778 16.31 9.43 21.74
N PHE A 779 15.94 10.55 21.11
CA PHE A 779 16.78 11.31 20.20
C PHE A 779 16.93 12.76 20.66
N PHE A 780 18.17 13.22 20.77
CA PHE A 780 18.49 14.61 21.05
C PHE A 780 19.22 15.24 19.86
N ILE A 781 18.63 16.25 19.25
CA ILE A 781 19.25 17.01 18.16
C ILE A 781 19.72 18.37 18.68
N CYS A 782 21.01 18.64 18.46
CA CYS A 782 21.64 19.91 18.82
C CYS A 782 21.96 20.70 17.54
N MET A 783 21.34 21.88 17.40
CA MET A 783 21.51 22.77 16.24
C MET A 783 21.81 24.20 16.71
N VAL A 784 23.05 24.43 17.12
CA VAL A 784 23.55 25.71 17.66
C VAL A 784 24.68 26.26 16.79
N ALA A 785 25.14 27.49 17.04
CA ALA A 785 26.04 28.17 16.11
C ALA A 785 27.50 27.66 16.17
N ASN A 786 27.99 27.25 17.34
CA ASN A 786 29.41 26.96 17.53
C ASN A 786 29.69 25.90 18.61
N ALA A 787 30.94 25.41 18.64
CA ALA A 787 31.37 24.37 19.57
C ALA A 787 31.23 24.75 21.06
N PRO A 788 31.57 25.98 21.51
CA PRO A 788 31.32 26.40 22.89
C PRO A 788 29.84 26.34 23.31
N GLN A 789 28.91 26.68 22.40
CA GLN A 789 27.48 26.54 22.69
C GLN A 789 27.05 25.07 22.85
N ILE A 790 27.65 24.14 22.09
CA ILE A 790 27.39 22.70 22.24
C ILE A 790 27.88 22.22 23.61
N GLU A 791 29.10 22.59 24.00
CA GLU A 791 29.65 22.25 25.33
C GLU A 791 28.78 22.82 26.45
N HIS A 792 28.29 24.06 26.32
CA HIS A 792 27.38 24.68 27.29
C HIS A 792 26.02 23.95 27.36
N VAL A 793 25.40 23.65 26.20
CA VAL A 793 24.12 22.92 26.16
C VAL A 793 24.24 21.53 26.79
N LEU A 794 25.36 20.84 26.57
CA LEU A 794 25.57 19.49 27.06
C LEU A 794 25.97 19.45 28.54
N PHE A 795 26.90 20.31 28.96
CA PHE A 795 27.69 20.10 30.17
C PHE A 795 27.55 21.17 31.26
N THR A 796 26.72 22.21 31.08
CA THR A 796 26.47 23.17 32.16
C THR A 796 25.97 22.44 33.41
N GLU A 797 26.59 22.71 34.56
CA GLU A 797 26.28 22.01 35.80
C GLU A 797 24.79 22.11 36.14
N SER A 798 24.19 21.01 36.59
CA SER A 798 22.78 20.87 37.00
C SER A 798 21.69 21.04 35.92
N VAL A 799 21.95 21.78 34.84
CA VAL A 799 20.97 22.11 33.77
C VAL A 799 21.35 21.62 32.37
N GLY A 800 22.57 21.10 32.18
CA GLY A 800 23.04 20.55 30.91
C GLY A 800 22.29 19.29 30.49
N ALA A 801 22.15 19.10 29.18
CA ALA A 801 21.39 18.00 28.60
C ALA A 801 21.91 16.62 29.06
N VAL A 802 23.21 16.47 29.32
CA VAL A 802 23.79 15.18 29.77
C VAL A 802 23.12 14.62 31.04
N PHE A 803 22.60 15.50 31.91
CA PHE A 803 21.93 15.12 33.16
C PHE A 803 20.46 14.71 32.99
N GLY A 804 19.90 14.81 31.79
CA GLY A 804 18.52 14.44 31.47
C GLY A 804 18.37 13.37 30.39
N LEU A 805 19.47 12.94 29.76
CA LEU A 805 19.44 11.93 28.71
C LEU A 805 19.00 10.57 29.26
N VAL A 806 17.99 9.96 28.63
CA VAL A 806 17.56 8.58 28.91
C VAL A 806 18.65 7.57 28.55
N LYS A 807 18.50 6.35 29.04
CA LYS A 807 19.39 5.23 28.68
C LYS A 807 19.36 4.97 27.18
N ASP A 808 20.52 4.68 26.59
CA ASP A 808 20.68 4.37 25.16
C ASP A 808 20.28 5.51 24.19
N ALA A 809 20.18 6.75 24.70
CA ALA A 809 19.82 7.91 23.89
C ALA A 809 20.88 8.22 22.81
N THR A 810 20.42 8.74 21.67
CA THR A 810 21.29 9.13 20.56
C THR A 810 21.33 10.65 20.40
N ILE A 811 22.53 11.22 20.45
CA ILE A 811 22.80 12.63 20.20
C ILE A 811 23.13 12.83 18.73
N ILE A 812 22.46 13.78 18.08
CA ILE A 812 22.70 14.16 16.69
C ILE A 812 23.24 15.59 16.68
N LEU A 813 24.52 15.73 16.34
CA LEU A 813 25.18 17.03 16.24
C LEU A 813 25.05 17.56 14.82
N CYS A 814 24.32 18.65 14.65
CA CYS A 814 24.04 19.25 13.34
C CYS A 814 24.87 20.50 13.03
N SER A 815 25.54 21.05 14.03
CA SER A 815 26.33 22.27 13.92
C SER A 815 27.66 22.04 13.21
N THR A 816 28.09 22.98 12.38
CA THR A 816 29.45 22.97 11.78
C THR A 816 30.52 23.20 12.87
N VAL A 817 31.38 22.21 13.07
CA VAL A 817 32.46 22.16 14.08
C VAL A 817 33.76 21.59 13.48
N ALA A 818 34.86 21.64 14.23
CA ALA A 818 36.12 21.00 13.84
C ALA A 818 35.98 19.46 13.83
N PRO A 819 36.68 18.72 12.95
CA PRO A 819 36.51 17.27 12.79
C PRO A 819 36.78 16.44 14.05
N GLY A 820 37.72 16.87 14.89
CA GLY A 820 38.03 16.18 16.15
C GLY A 820 37.02 16.46 17.27
N PHE A 821 36.10 17.42 17.10
CA PHE A 821 35.19 17.83 18.16
C PHE A 821 34.10 16.81 18.50
N PRO A 822 33.41 16.15 17.54
CA PRO A 822 32.43 15.10 17.85
C PRO A 822 33.01 13.97 18.71
N GLN A 823 34.23 13.52 18.40
CA GLN A 823 34.92 12.48 19.19
C GLN A 823 35.22 12.99 20.61
N LYS A 824 35.74 14.22 20.75
CA LYS A 824 35.99 14.86 22.06
C LYS A 824 34.71 14.90 22.93
N ILE A 825 33.56 15.19 22.34
CA ILE A 825 32.28 15.20 23.06
C ILE A 825 31.89 13.81 23.52
N LEU A 826 31.99 12.80 22.63
CA LEU A 826 31.68 11.42 22.98
C LEU A 826 32.57 10.91 24.12
N ASP A 827 33.89 11.16 24.03
CA ASP A 827 34.86 10.77 25.05
C ASP A 827 34.54 11.42 26.41
N GLN A 828 34.14 12.70 26.42
CA GLN A 828 33.71 13.36 27.65
C GLN A 828 32.45 12.74 28.23
N ILE A 829 31.44 12.42 27.42
CA ILE A 829 30.20 11.77 27.90
C ILE A 829 30.51 10.38 28.47
N HIS A 830 31.32 9.59 27.78
CA HIS A 830 31.67 8.23 28.19
C HIS A 830 32.54 8.20 29.44
N HIS A 831 33.57 9.04 29.51
CA HIS A 831 34.57 8.98 30.58
C HIS A 831 34.31 9.93 31.75
N ARG A 832 33.91 11.17 31.51
CA ARG A 832 33.69 12.17 32.58
C ARG A 832 32.32 12.00 33.25
N PHE A 833 31.30 11.65 32.46
CA PHE A 833 29.93 11.49 32.95
C PHE A 833 29.51 10.01 33.09
N CYS A 834 30.41 9.06 32.81
CA CYS A 834 30.19 7.62 32.97
C CYS A 834 28.95 7.10 32.22
N ARG A 835 28.72 7.57 30.99
CA ARG A 835 27.56 7.21 30.15
C ARG A 835 27.98 6.49 28.85
N PRO A 836 28.56 5.27 28.92
CA PRO A 836 28.98 4.52 27.73
C PRO A 836 27.81 4.07 26.84
N ASP A 837 26.59 4.12 27.36
CA ASP A 837 25.34 3.79 26.66
C ASP A 837 24.91 4.86 25.64
N ILE A 838 25.43 6.09 25.75
CA ILE A 838 25.04 7.18 24.86
C ILE A 838 25.75 7.06 23.51
N ASN A 839 24.96 7.16 22.44
CA ASN A 839 25.44 7.16 21.07
C ASN A 839 25.52 8.60 20.54
N LEU A 840 26.47 8.86 19.62
CA LEU A 840 26.63 10.17 18.98
C LEU A 840 26.73 10.02 17.46
N VAL A 841 26.04 10.90 16.76
CA VAL A 841 26.03 11.00 15.29
C VAL A 841 26.52 12.39 14.89
N ASP A 842 27.59 12.42 14.11
CA ASP A 842 28.11 13.62 13.45
C ASP A 842 27.33 13.85 12.14
N CYS A 843 26.46 14.86 12.10
CA CYS A 843 25.62 15.15 10.94
C CYS A 843 25.49 16.66 10.67
N PRO A 844 26.58 17.33 10.28
CA PRO A 844 26.49 18.71 9.81
C PRO A 844 25.58 18.82 8.58
N VAL A 845 24.91 19.96 8.44
CA VAL A 845 23.97 20.24 7.35
C VAL A 845 24.51 21.32 6.38
N SER A 846 24.31 21.15 5.07
CA SER A 846 24.61 22.15 4.04
C SER A 846 23.41 22.37 3.12
N GLY A 847 23.20 23.62 2.70
CA GLY A 847 21.89 24.07 2.22
C GLY A 847 20.95 24.27 3.42
N GLY A 848 20.00 25.21 3.30
CA GLY A 848 19.03 25.46 4.37
C GLY A 848 18.41 24.16 4.88
N ALA A 849 18.47 23.99 6.21
CA ALA A 849 17.67 23.14 7.09
C ALA A 849 17.15 21.82 6.52
N LEU A 850 18.01 20.79 6.40
CA LEU A 850 17.55 19.44 6.15
C LEU A 850 18.58 18.33 6.67
N ARG A 851 18.17 17.28 7.43
CA ARG A 851 18.79 16.49 8.56
C ARG A 851 19.34 15.03 8.24
N ALA A 852 20.11 14.34 9.15
CA ALA A 852 20.64 12.89 9.18
C ALA A 852 19.68 11.67 8.77
N ALA A 853 19.60 10.46 9.36
CA ALA A 853 18.84 9.31 8.75
C ALA A 853 17.28 9.27 8.72
N GLN A 854 16.51 8.89 9.76
CA GLN A 854 15.02 8.75 9.66
C GLN A 854 14.23 10.01 10.07
N VAL A 855 14.55 10.58 11.24
CA VAL A 855 14.10 11.90 11.78
C VAL A 855 14.51 13.08 10.89
N LEU A 856 15.04 12.75 9.74
CA LEU A 856 16.13 13.45 9.21
C LEU A 856 16.13 13.35 7.67
N GLN A 857 15.77 12.18 7.10
CA GLN A 857 15.03 12.09 5.83
C GLN A 857 13.73 12.90 5.86
N SER A 858 13.08 13.00 7.02
CA SER A 858 11.92 13.87 7.27
C SER A 858 12.15 15.33 6.90
N PHE A 859 13.41 15.72 6.95
CA PHE A 859 13.87 17.00 6.50
C PHE A 859 15.09 16.70 5.68
N SER A 860 15.21 15.79 4.72
CA SER A 860 16.30 15.98 3.75
C SER A 860 15.92 15.60 2.36
N GLN A 861 16.20 16.51 1.40
CA GLN A 861 16.04 16.20 -0.02
C GLN A 861 17.09 15.16 -0.44
N THR A 862 18.27 15.18 0.17
CA THR A 862 19.35 14.22 -0.10
C THR A 862 20.21 14.03 1.15
N LEU A 863 20.41 12.77 1.56
CA LEU A 863 21.26 12.38 2.69
C LEU A 863 22.49 11.64 2.17
N TYR A 864 23.68 12.07 2.60
CA TYR A 864 24.94 11.40 2.29
C TYR A 864 25.49 10.74 3.55
N THR A 865 25.66 9.42 3.51
CA THR A 865 26.40 8.68 4.54
C THR A 865 27.88 8.70 4.19
N ILE A 866 28.71 9.23 5.08
CA ILE A 866 30.15 9.31 4.91
C ILE A 866 30.80 8.22 5.76
N ASP A 867 31.47 7.27 5.11
CA ASP A 867 32.20 6.21 5.79
C ASP A 867 33.46 6.77 6.50
N GLY A 868 33.84 6.15 7.61
CA GLY A 868 35.05 6.50 8.37
C GLY A 868 34.83 6.98 9.81
N GLY A 869 33.59 6.95 10.31
CA GLY A 869 33.27 7.24 11.72
C GLY A 869 33.08 8.71 12.04
N LEU A 870 33.16 9.05 13.34
CA LEU A 870 32.92 10.42 13.83
C LEU A 870 33.95 11.41 13.28
N GLY A 871 33.48 12.58 12.86
CA GLY A 871 34.30 13.65 12.32
C GLY A 871 34.42 13.62 10.80
N CYS A 872 34.16 12.49 10.13
CA CYS A 872 34.23 12.41 8.66
C CYS A 872 33.19 13.28 7.97
N ALA A 873 31.96 13.32 8.49
CA ALA A 873 30.93 14.21 7.97
C ALA A 873 31.30 15.69 8.19
N SER A 874 31.85 16.01 9.37
CA SER A 874 32.45 17.33 9.65
C SER A 874 33.58 17.70 8.68
N LYS A 875 34.47 16.76 8.30
CA LYS A 875 35.51 17.02 7.28
C LYS A 875 34.91 17.41 5.92
N VAL A 876 33.96 16.62 5.43
CA VAL A 876 33.27 16.88 4.14
C VAL A 876 32.57 18.24 4.20
N GLN A 877 31.87 18.52 5.28
CA GLN A 877 31.20 19.82 5.47
C GLN A 877 32.20 20.98 5.46
N LEU A 878 33.34 20.87 6.14
CA LEU A 878 34.34 21.95 6.18
C LEU A 878 34.93 22.23 4.79
N ILE A 879 35.20 21.20 4.00
CA ILE A 879 35.63 21.35 2.61
C ILE A 879 34.53 22.03 1.77
N ASN A 880 33.27 21.69 2.02
CA ASN A 880 32.15 22.34 1.34
C ASN A 880 32.01 23.82 1.76
N GLN A 881 32.19 24.15 3.05
CA GLN A 881 32.17 25.53 3.54
C GLN A 881 33.37 26.34 3.03
N HIS A 882 34.52 25.71 2.81
CA HIS A 882 35.65 26.31 2.11
C HIS A 882 35.25 26.78 0.70
N LEU A 883 34.65 25.89 -0.10
CA LEU A 883 34.18 26.23 -1.44
C LEU A 883 33.11 27.32 -1.40
N ALA A 884 32.14 27.20 -0.50
CA ALA A 884 31.06 28.16 -0.33
C ALA A 884 31.59 29.57 -0.04
N GLY A 885 32.44 29.71 0.98
CA GLY A 885 32.94 31.01 1.41
C GLY A 885 33.81 31.69 0.36
N VAL A 886 34.64 30.91 -0.36
CA VAL A 886 35.46 31.39 -1.47
C VAL A 886 34.59 31.85 -2.64
N HIS A 887 33.59 31.06 -3.05
CA HIS A 887 32.71 31.44 -4.16
C HIS A 887 31.88 32.69 -3.86
N ILE A 888 31.42 32.88 -2.62
CA ILE A 888 30.72 34.10 -2.21
C ILE A 888 31.65 35.31 -2.29
N ALA A 889 32.89 35.18 -1.82
CA ALA A 889 33.87 36.26 -1.88
C ALA A 889 34.23 36.66 -3.32
N ILE A 890 34.43 35.67 -4.20
CA ILE A 890 34.69 35.91 -5.63
C ILE A 890 33.46 36.51 -6.31
N ALA A 891 32.25 36.06 -5.99
CA ALA A 891 31.02 36.65 -6.51
C ALA A 891 30.89 38.12 -6.11
N ALA A 892 31.14 38.42 -4.83
CA ALA A 892 31.16 39.79 -4.31
C ALA A 892 32.21 40.65 -5.04
N GLU A 893 33.45 40.17 -5.18
CA GLU A 893 34.51 40.87 -5.91
C GLU A 893 34.13 41.13 -7.38
N ALA A 894 33.62 40.12 -8.08
CA ALA A 894 33.21 40.22 -9.48
C ALA A 894 32.04 41.20 -9.67
N MET A 895 31.05 41.18 -8.79
CA MET A 895 29.91 42.11 -8.85
C MET A 895 30.33 43.55 -8.52
N GLY A 896 31.21 43.74 -7.53
CA GLY A 896 31.80 45.05 -7.23
C GLY A 896 32.60 45.61 -8.41
N LEU A 897 33.40 44.76 -9.05
CA LEU A 897 34.16 45.14 -10.24
C LEU A 897 33.24 45.48 -11.42
N ALA A 898 32.23 44.65 -11.71
CA ALA A 898 31.27 44.90 -12.79
C ALA A 898 30.56 46.25 -12.62
N ALA A 899 30.11 46.57 -11.40
CA ALA A 899 29.46 47.83 -11.09
C ALA A 899 30.41 49.03 -11.25
N THR A 900 31.68 48.86 -10.85
CA THR A 900 32.75 49.85 -10.99
C THR A 900 33.13 50.09 -12.45
N MET A 901 33.13 49.04 -13.28
CA MET A 901 33.42 49.11 -14.72
C MET A 901 32.27 49.68 -15.55
N GLY A 902 31.15 50.05 -14.94
CA GLY A 902 30.03 50.64 -15.66
C GLY A 902 29.02 49.64 -16.22
N ILE A 903 29.18 48.34 -15.98
CA ILE A 903 28.34 47.29 -16.57
C ILE A 903 26.99 47.21 -15.86
N ASN A 904 25.92 46.90 -16.61
CA ASN A 904 24.63 46.58 -16.01
C ASN A 904 24.74 45.26 -15.22
N THR A 905 24.67 45.37 -13.89
CA THR A 905 24.91 44.25 -12.95
C THR A 905 23.86 43.15 -13.04
N LYS A 906 22.60 43.50 -13.34
CA LYS A 906 21.52 42.52 -13.51
C LYS A 906 21.72 41.71 -14.80
N GLN A 907 22.06 42.39 -15.90
CA GLN A 907 22.37 41.73 -17.16
C GLN A 907 23.62 40.85 -17.03
N PHE A 908 24.67 41.34 -16.36
CA PHE A 908 25.87 40.56 -16.09
C PHE A 908 25.55 39.29 -15.31
N TYR A 909 24.74 39.40 -14.24
CA TYR A 909 24.25 38.25 -13.51
C TYR A 909 23.52 37.24 -14.41
N ASP A 910 22.57 37.70 -15.24
CA ASP A 910 21.79 36.83 -16.14
C ASP A 910 22.67 36.15 -17.24
N ILE A 911 23.76 36.79 -17.66
CA ILE A 911 24.76 36.21 -18.57
C ILE A 911 25.57 35.13 -17.86
N VAL A 912 26.11 35.43 -16.67
CA VAL A 912 26.96 34.50 -15.92
C VAL A 912 26.17 33.25 -15.52
N LEU A 913 24.88 33.38 -15.17
CA LEU A 913 24.00 32.24 -14.89
C LEU A 913 23.93 31.21 -16.02
N LYS A 914 24.06 31.64 -17.28
CA LYS A 914 24.03 30.76 -18.46
C LYS A 914 25.42 30.30 -18.89
N SER A 915 26.46 30.81 -18.25
CA SER A 915 27.85 30.57 -18.61
C SER A 915 28.46 29.43 -17.78
N PRO A 916 29.53 28.76 -18.25
CA PRO A 916 30.28 27.79 -17.45
C PRO A 916 30.97 28.38 -16.21
N ALA A 917 31.05 29.71 -16.07
CA ALA A 917 31.59 30.38 -14.89
C ALA A 917 30.59 30.49 -13.73
N HIS A 918 29.36 29.96 -13.92
CA HIS A 918 28.33 29.87 -12.89
C HIS A 918 28.81 29.05 -11.67
N SER A 919 28.38 29.49 -10.49
CA SER A 919 28.38 28.67 -9.27
C SER A 919 27.07 28.85 -8.52
N TRP A 920 26.68 27.86 -7.73
CA TRP A 920 25.44 27.94 -6.94
C TRP A 920 25.45 29.14 -5.97
N MET A 921 26.61 29.46 -5.38
CA MET A 921 26.73 30.63 -4.48
C MET A 921 26.56 31.95 -5.21
N PHE A 922 27.04 32.05 -6.46
CA PHE A 922 26.81 33.23 -7.30
C PHE A 922 25.32 33.39 -7.62
N GLU A 923 24.66 32.32 -8.08
CA GLU A 923 23.22 32.33 -8.36
C GLU A 923 22.39 32.71 -7.13
N ASN A 924 22.75 32.19 -5.96
CA ASN A 924 21.95 32.39 -4.77
C ASN A 924 22.20 33.76 -4.09
N ARG A 925 23.45 34.24 -4.02
CA ARG A 925 23.80 35.44 -3.24
C ARG A 925 23.78 36.75 -4.01
N VAL A 926 24.09 36.73 -5.31
CA VAL A 926 24.09 37.97 -6.11
C VAL A 926 22.72 38.66 -6.12
N PRO A 927 21.56 37.98 -6.17
CA PRO A 927 20.25 38.63 -6.06
C PRO A 927 20.06 39.48 -4.79
N HIS A 928 20.76 39.19 -3.70
CA HIS A 928 20.71 39.99 -2.47
C HIS A 928 21.47 41.31 -2.67
N MET A 929 22.65 41.23 -3.30
CA MET A 929 23.47 42.38 -3.69
C MET A 929 22.74 43.30 -4.68
N LEU A 930 22.01 42.72 -5.65
CA LEU A 930 21.23 43.47 -6.63
C LEU A 930 20.05 44.23 -5.99
N ARG A 931 19.44 43.65 -4.95
CA ARG A 931 18.31 44.25 -4.22
C ARG A 931 18.74 45.17 -3.07
N ASN A 932 20.03 45.17 -2.72
CA ASN A 932 20.55 45.86 -1.53
C ASN A 932 19.83 45.43 -0.25
N ASP A 933 19.49 44.14 -0.14
CA ASP A 933 18.81 43.54 1.02
C ASP A 933 19.80 42.67 1.79
N TRP A 934 20.11 43.10 3.02
CA TRP A 934 21.11 42.48 3.89
C TRP A 934 20.48 41.68 5.04
N SER A 935 19.17 41.41 4.95
CA SER A 935 18.46 40.57 5.90
C SER A 935 19.13 39.19 5.98
N PRO A 936 19.60 38.75 7.15
CA PRO A 936 20.46 37.57 7.24
C PRO A 936 19.68 36.28 6.96
N HIS A 937 19.89 35.71 5.78
CA HIS A 937 19.52 34.31 5.50
C HIS A 937 20.64 33.37 5.96
N SER A 938 21.88 33.84 5.85
CA SER A 938 23.07 33.26 6.46
C SER A 938 23.97 34.40 6.89
N ALA A 939 24.27 34.51 8.19
CA ALA A 939 25.02 35.64 8.71
C ALA A 939 26.50 35.58 8.32
N LEU A 940 27.10 36.73 8.01
CA LEU A 940 28.52 36.85 7.67
C LEU A 940 29.43 36.25 8.75
N SER A 941 29.05 36.39 10.02
CA SER A 941 29.75 35.78 11.17
C SER A 941 29.85 34.24 11.12
N ILE A 942 28.94 33.54 10.42
CA ILE A 942 29.04 32.09 10.20
C ILE A 942 30.24 31.76 9.32
N PHE A 943 30.47 32.52 8.26
CA PHE A 943 31.64 32.34 7.39
C PHE A 943 32.94 32.78 8.06
N VAL A 944 32.92 33.80 8.91
CA VAL A 944 34.07 34.15 9.76
C VAL A 944 34.48 32.96 10.63
N LYS A 945 33.50 32.28 11.25
CA LYS A 945 33.74 31.07 12.05
C LYS A 945 34.24 29.91 11.19
N ASP A 946 33.50 29.56 10.14
CA ASP A 946 33.76 28.34 9.37
C ASP A 946 35.09 28.39 8.61
N LEU A 947 35.42 29.54 8.01
CA LEU A 947 36.70 29.69 7.30
C LEU A 947 37.89 29.67 8.27
N ARG A 948 37.71 30.13 9.50
CA ARG A 948 38.73 30.03 10.55
C ARG A 948 38.95 28.57 10.98
N ILE A 949 37.88 27.77 11.05
CA ILE A 949 38.00 26.33 11.29
C ILE A 949 38.79 25.70 10.13
N VAL A 950 38.41 25.99 8.88
CA VAL A 950 39.10 25.49 7.67
C VAL A 950 40.60 25.82 7.70
N THR A 951 40.99 27.08 7.93
CA THR A 951 42.41 27.47 7.96
C THR A 951 43.16 26.83 9.13
N SER A 952 42.50 26.67 10.29
CA SER A 952 43.11 25.99 11.44
C SER A 952 43.32 24.48 11.22
N GLU A 953 42.38 23.80 10.55
CA GLU A 953 42.52 22.38 10.24
C GLU A 953 43.56 22.15 9.13
N GLY A 954 43.62 23.01 8.11
CA GLY A 954 44.68 22.95 7.11
C GLY A 954 46.07 23.10 7.73
N LEU A 955 46.22 23.99 8.72
CA LEU A 955 47.47 24.14 9.46
C LEU A 955 47.83 22.88 10.27
N LYS A 956 46.86 22.20 10.88
CA LYS A 956 47.10 20.95 11.63
C LYS A 956 47.52 19.80 10.74
N GLU A 957 47.05 19.78 9.50
CA GLU A 957 47.35 18.75 8.49
C GLU A 957 48.57 19.12 7.63
N ASP A 958 49.32 20.18 8.00
CA ASP A 958 50.43 20.75 7.23
C ASP A 958 50.08 21.03 5.75
N PHE A 959 48.81 21.37 5.47
CA PHE A 959 48.29 21.62 4.13
C PHE A 959 48.13 23.12 3.83
N PRO A 960 48.83 23.67 2.82
CA PRO A 960 48.79 25.10 2.53
C PRO A 960 47.47 25.51 1.86
N LEU A 961 46.77 26.45 2.49
CA LEU A 961 45.46 26.94 2.05
C LEU A 961 45.52 28.41 1.58
N TYR A 962 46.11 28.67 0.42
CA TYR A 962 46.40 30.03 -0.06
C TYR A 962 45.15 30.89 -0.27
N ILE A 963 44.15 30.39 -1.01
CA ILE A 963 42.98 31.19 -1.42
C ILE A 963 42.10 31.54 -0.22
N VAL A 964 41.72 30.53 0.56
CA VAL A 964 40.84 30.74 1.71
C VAL A 964 41.51 31.53 2.83
N SER A 965 42.85 31.48 2.97
CA SER A 965 43.54 32.34 3.93
C SER A 965 43.37 33.82 3.60
N ALA A 966 43.40 34.19 2.32
CA ALA A 966 43.10 35.56 1.89
C ALA A 966 41.63 35.91 2.10
N VAL A 967 40.71 35.00 1.72
CA VAL A 967 39.26 35.19 1.88
C VAL A 967 38.86 35.31 3.35
N GLU A 968 39.45 34.52 4.25
CA GLU A 968 39.23 34.63 5.71
C GLU A 968 39.52 36.04 6.20
N ARG A 969 40.59 36.69 5.71
CA ARG A 969 40.90 38.09 6.07
C ARG A 969 39.86 39.08 5.55
N LEU A 970 39.27 38.84 4.38
CA LEU A 970 38.18 39.67 3.85
C LEU A 970 36.94 39.59 4.75
N TYR A 971 36.55 38.38 5.16
CA TYR A 971 35.44 38.20 6.11
C TYR A 971 35.75 38.83 7.47
N GLN A 972 36.97 38.71 8.00
CA GLN A 972 37.38 39.38 9.24
C GLN A 972 37.36 40.91 9.11
N PHE A 973 37.71 41.45 7.94
CA PHE A 973 37.63 42.88 7.68
C PHE A 973 36.17 43.36 7.64
N ALA A 974 35.30 42.65 6.92
CA ALA A 974 33.86 42.94 6.87
C ALA A 974 33.20 42.85 8.25
N ALA A 975 33.60 41.88 9.06
CA ALA A 975 33.17 41.73 10.44
C ALA A 975 33.55 42.98 11.28
N ARG A 976 34.80 43.43 11.21
CA ARG A 976 35.26 44.65 11.87
C ARG A 976 34.58 45.92 11.37
N ALA A 977 34.10 45.92 10.12
CA ALA A 977 33.30 47.00 9.55
C ALA A 977 31.84 47.00 10.05
N GLY A 978 31.45 46.06 10.92
CA GLY A 978 30.14 46.01 11.55
C GLY A 978 29.12 45.10 10.87
N TYR A 979 29.50 44.38 9.81
CA TYR A 979 28.56 43.58 8.99
C TYR A 979 28.32 42.15 9.51
N GLU A 980 28.77 41.82 10.72
CA GLU A 980 28.78 40.45 11.27
C GLU A 980 27.41 39.77 11.32
N LYS A 981 26.37 40.56 11.62
CA LYS A 981 24.99 40.08 11.81
C LYS A 981 24.15 40.13 10.54
N GLU A 982 24.70 40.70 9.47
CA GLU A 982 24.03 40.85 8.19
C GLU A 982 24.29 39.63 7.29
N ASP A 983 23.55 39.54 6.19
CA ASP A 983 23.71 38.48 5.21
C ASP A 983 25.15 38.41 4.67
N ASP A 984 25.64 37.18 4.44
CA ASP A 984 27.00 36.94 3.95
C ASP A 984 27.28 37.58 2.57
N SER A 985 26.24 37.83 1.75
CA SER A 985 26.34 38.61 0.51
C SER A 985 26.72 40.07 0.74
N GLY A 986 26.50 40.59 1.95
CA GLY A 986 26.90 41.92 2.40
C GLY A 986 28.42 42.14 2.40
N LEU A 987 29.21 41.06 2.26
CA LEU A 987 30.66 41.12 2.03
C LEU A 987 31.02 42.06 0.88
N VAL A 988 30.16 42.17 -0.14
CA VAL A 988 30.43 42.98 -1.33
C VAL A 988 30.77 44.45 -1.04
N ARG A 989 30.24 44.99 0.06
CA ARG A 989 30.45 46.37 0.48
C ARG A 989 31.91 46.71 0.81
N ILE A 990 32.76 45.72 1.07
CA ILE A 990 34.20 45.98 1.27
C ILE A 990 34.92 46.34 -0.04
N PHE A 991 34.37 45.93 -1.19
CA PHE A 991 34.93 46.22 -2.52
C PHE A 991 34.42 47.54 -3.10
N ILE A 992 33.30 48.06 -2.57
CA ILE A 992 32.66 49.32 -2.99
C ILE A 992 32.45 50.28 -1.81
N PRO A 993 33.49 50.58 -0.99
CA PRO A 993 33.31 51.23 0.31
C PRO A 993 32.77 52.66 0.25
N GLN A 994 32.78 53.31 -0.91
CA GLN A 994 32.29 54.69 -1.10
C GLN A 994 30.80 54.77 -1.45
N ASN A 995 30.27 53.79 -2.20
CA ASN A 995 28.86 53.73 -2.58
C ASN A 995 28.36 52.30 -2.36
N LEU A 996 27.72 52.08 -1.22
CA LEU A 996 27.25 50.76 -0.79
C LEU A 996 26.07 50.23 -1.62
N SER A 997 25.35 51.11 -2.33
CA SER A 997 24.25 50.76 -3.24
C SER A 997 24.66 50.65 -4.70
N LEU A 998 25.95 50.82 -5.03
CA LEU A 998 26.45 50.91 -6.41
C LEU A 998 26.01 49.73 -7.29
N ILE A 999 25.97 48.53 -6.74
CA ILE A 999 25.55 47.33 -7.48
C ILE A 999 24.07 47.38 -7.84
N SER A 1000 23.22 47.79 -6.90
CA SER A 1000 21.78 47.91 -7.11
C SER A 1000 21.49 49.04 -8.09
N GLU A 1001 22.15 50.18 -7.96
CA GLU A 1001 22.04 51.31 -8.89
C GLU A 1001 22.46 50.94 -10.32
N ALA A 1002 23.52 50.14 -10.46
CA ALA A 1002 24.00 49.68 -11.75
C ALA A 1002 23.03 48.74 -12.49
N THR A 1003 21.98 48.21 -11.84
CA THR A 1003 20.95 47.38 -12.50
C THR A 1003 20.09 48.15 -13.50
N HIS A 1004 20.00 49.46 -13.35
CA HIS A 1004 19.13 50.33 -14.16
C HIS A 1004 19.89 51.09 -15.25
N ARG A 1005 21.21 50.86 -15.42
CA ARG A 1005 21.98 51.53 -16.48
C ARG A 1005 21.56 51.00 -17.85
N GLU A 1006 21.23 51.90 -18.76
CA GLU A 1006 20.95 51.57 -20.17
C GLU A 1006 22.21 51.00 -20.81
N SER A 1007 22.09 49.79 -21.35
CA SER A 1007 23.18 49.14 -22.08
C SER A 1007 23.49 49.94 -23.36
N HIS A 1008 24.78 50.10 -23.70
CA HIS A 1008 25.24 50.54 -25.04
C HIS A 1008 24.83 49.58 -26.20
N ALA A 1009 23.81 48.73 -26.01
CA ALA A 1009 23.35 47.70 -26.91
C ALA A 1009 22.70 48.20 -28.21
N ALA A 1010 22.36 49.49 -28.30
CA ALA A 1010 21.77 50.08 -29.51
C ALA A 1010 22.68 49.93 -30.75
N ASP A 1011 24.01 49.88 -30.58
CA ASP A 1011 24.95 49.66 -31.68
C ASP A 1011 25.14 48.17 -32.03
N HIS A 1012 24.97 47.25 -31.07
CA HIS A 1012 25.18 45.81 -31.29
C HIS A 1012 23.97 45.11 -31.94
N GLU A 1013 22.76 45.62 -31.73
CA GLU A 1013 21.56 45.08 -32.35
C GLU A 1013 21.55 45.32 -33.87
N ARG A 1014 22.13 46.44 -34.32
CA ARG A 1014 22.30 46.75 -35.74
C ARG A 1014 23.24 45.76 -36.43
N THR A 1015 24.37 45.44 -35.79
CA THR A 1015 25.38 44.51 -36.33
C THR A 1015 24.88 43.07 -36.32
N SER A 1016 24.14 42.67 -35.28
CA SER A 1016 23.55 41.31 -35.18
C SER A 1016 22.43 41.09 -36.20
N ARG A 1017 21.61 42.11 -36.49
CA ARG A 1017 20.58 42.03 -37.55
C ARG A 1017 21.20 41.84 -38.93
N VAL A 1018 22.34 42.48 -39.23
CA VAL A 1018 23.05 42.33 -40.51
C VAL A 1018 23.61 40.90 -40.67
N ILE A 1019 24.16 40.32 -39.61
CA ILE A 1019 24.69 38.95 -39.63
C ILE A 1019 23.57 37.91 -39.81
N CYS A 1020 22.45 38.07 -39.10
CA CYS A 1020 21.28 37.19 -39.27
C CYS A 1020 20.69 37.29 -40.68
N LEU A 1021 20.65 38.49 -41.28
CA LEU A 1021 20.19 38.67 -42.67
C LEU A 1021 21.10 37.92 -43.65
N MET A 1022 22.42 38.05 -43.50
CA MET A 1022 23.40 37.33 -44.33
C MET A 1022 23.29 35.81 -44.19
N LEU A 1023 23.09 35.29 -42.98
CA LEU A 1023 22.92 33.85 -42.76
C LEU A 1023 21.63 33.30 -43.37
N SER A 1024 20.53 34.08 -43.36
CA SER A 1024 19.28 33.67 -44.01
C SER A 1024 19.42 33.59 -45.54
N ILE A 1025 20.16 34.53 -46.14
CA ILE A 1025 20.45 34.55 -47.58
C ILE A 1025 21.31 33.34 -47.98
N VAL A 1026 22.29 32.97 -47.15
CA VAL A 1026 23.12 31.77 -47.39
C VAL A 1026 22.29 30.49 -47.30
N HIS A 1027 21.27 30.44 -46.44
CA HIS A 1027 20.38 29.28 -46.35
C HIS A 1027 19.41 29.16 -47.52
N GLU A 1028 18.80 30.27 -47.97
CA GLU A 1028 17.97 30.27 -49.17
C GLU A 1028 18.77 29.92 -50.43
N CYS A 1029 20.01 30.41 -50.56
CA CYS A 1029 20.91 30.02 -51.65
C CYS A 1029 21.25 28.53 -51.65
N ARG A 1030 21.35 27.89 -50.47
CA ARG A 1030 21.61 26.45 -50.36
C ARG A 1030 20.42 25.63 -50.89
N ASP A 1031 19.20 26.01 -50.56
CA ASP A 1031 18.00 25.28 -50.97
C ASP A 1031 17.70 25.47 -52.47
N ILE A 1032 18.05 26.61 -53.03
CA ILE A 1032 18.02 26.87 -54.49
C ILE A 1032 19.08 26.01 -55.22
N LEU A 1033 20.30 25.90 -54.69
CA LEU A 1033 21.38 25.06 -55.25
C LEU A 1033 21.04 23.56 -55.21
N VAL A 1034 20.42 23.08 -54.13
CA VAL A 1034 19.95 21.69 -54.01
C VAL A 1034 18.81 21.40 -55.00
N SER A 1035 17.92 22.37 -55.23
CA SER A 1035 16.83 22.26 -56.21
C SER A 1035 17.33 22.28 -57.66
N LEU A 1036 18.36 23.08 -57.96
CA LEU A 1036 19.00 23.12 -59.29
C LEU A 1036 19.78 21.83 -59.62
N PHE A 1037 20.43 21.20 -58.63
CA PHE A 1037 21.10 19.90 -58.84
C PHE A 1037 20.12 18.73 -59.05
N ALA A 1038 18.92 18.80 -58.47
CA ALA A 1038 17.86 17.81 -58.70
C ALA A 1038 17.22 17.92 -60.10
N ILE A 1039 17.23 19.11 -60.71
CA ILE A 1039 16.72 19.33 -62.08
C ILE A 1039 17.76 18.95 -63.14
N ALA A 1040 19.05 18.97 -62.82
CA ALA A 1040 20.13 18.57 -63.75
C ALA A 1040 20.39 17.05 -63.83
N SER A 1041 19.61 16.23 -63.09
CA SER A 1041 19.76 14.76 -63.04
C SER A 1041 18.53 13.99 -63.56
N VAL A 1042 17.65 14.66 -64.30
CA VAL A 1042 16.59 14.10 -65.16
C VAL A 1042 16.76 14.73 -66.54
#